data_AF-A0A3L6T9D2-F1
#
_entry.id   AF-A0A3L6T9D2-F1
#
_cell.length_a   1.000
_cell.length_b   1.000
_cell.length_c   1.000
_cell.angle_alpha   90.00
_cell.angle_beta   90.00
_cell.angle_gamma   90.00
#
_symmetry.space_group_name_H-M   'P 1'
#
loop_
_entity.id
_entity.type
_entity.pdbx_description
1 polymer ?
#
loop_
_entity_poly.entity_id
_entity_poly.type
_entity_poly.pdbx_seq_one_letter_code
_entity_poly.pdbx_strand_id
1 'polypeptide(L)'
;MWAPPAASPAAAGATPSLRRRPSRAAAVRVLVAPPAAARTQQDQPRRRLCLAVPPPASEMASAAADGEEEEEEEVVVVETETGRTEAVEMDAAVRRELAIRRLREEAEADASEAGTGTGRSRRDFAVFETARGDALFTQSWTPAAAGRVKGVVVLLHGLNEHRYAISCIYSRIAFQYLLLTAVICSGRYSHFAKLLNDQGLKVYAMDWIGHGGSDGVHGYVSSLDHAVGDLKEFLEDIVLEENHGLPCFLFGHSTGGAIVLKAALDPCVKLHVEGVVLTSPAIHVQPSHPIIKVVAPIFSVLAPKYRVSALHKRGPPVSRDPEALKMKYSDPLVYTGPIRVRTGNEILRISSYLQRNLSRVTVPFLVLHGTADTITDPTASQRLYHASMSTNKSIKLYDGYLHDLLFEPERDDIANDIINWLSARLDVLERSVLQCLPMFIDKSKSLAIALLFEKVEIILPRLVTSKLLHRQQLHGHGSVSEVSSVVDENLGKRPLNVHKDTFVYRRVFASTWNVGGIAPSDDLDLEDWLDTRANTCDIYVLGFQEIVPLNARNVLGPTKSCISAKWNSLIGEALNKKERKEGAKLSQESTNSSAVEGSIHGEGFRCIRSKQMVGIFTSVWVRSNLRPFIHHLDVSCIGSGIMGCLGNKGSVSIRFVLHETSFCFVCCHLASGGKEGDVLLRNLDIADILARTWFPGRATQELPEKILDHDQVVLLGDLNYRISLEEAKTRSLVKAKNWAILLENDQLLFEFSRGRHFEGWQEGLITFSPTYKYHHNSDQYYWCFDGVRGEKKRAPAWCDRILWRGKGLKQVQYETCNYRLSDHRPVRAVFHAQCDVSEGVQK
;
A
#
# COMPACT_ATOMS: atom_id res chain seq x y z
N MET A 1 -24.72 -4.83 -55.38
CA MET A 1 -23.47 -4.52 -56.09
C MET A 1 -22.51 -3.94 -55.05
N TRP A 2 -21.32 -4.47 -54.80
CA TRP A 2 -20.63 -5.65 -55.36
C TRP A 2 -20.61 -6.85 -54.38
N ALA A 3 -20.09 -7.98 -54.85
CA ALA A 3 -19.94 -9.25 -54.12
C ALA A 3 -18.43 -9.55 -53.88
N PRO A 4 -18.06 -10.50 -52.99
CA PRO A 4 -16.68 -10.76 -52.59
C PRO A 4 -16.00 -11.85 -53.44
N PRO A 5 -14.67 -12.05 -53.32
CA PRO A 5 -13.98 -13.24 -53.83
C PRO A 5 -13.99 -14.40 -52.82
N ALA A 6 -13.97 -15.63 -53.35
CA ALA A 6 -14.04 -16.89 -52.60
C ALA A 6 -12.69 -17.65 -52.54
N ALA A 7 -12.67 -18.78 -51.84
CA ALA A 7 -11.47 -19.57 -51.50
C ALA A 7 -11.22 -20.80 -52.42
N SER A 8 -10.00 -21.36 -52.37
CA SER A 8 -9.60 -22.79 -52.54
C SER A 8 -8.16 -22.94 -53.10
N PRO A 9 -7.48 -24.13 -53.06
CA PRO A 9 -7.87 -25.45 -52.51
C PRO A 9 -6.83 -26.07 -51.52
N ALA A 10 -7.01 -27.35 -51.17
CA ALA A 10 -6.32 -28.09 -50.10
C ALA A 10 -5.42 -29.26 -50.56
N ALA A 11 -4.62 -29.83 -49.63
CA ALA A 11 -4.15 -31.23 -49.55
C ALA A 11 -3.66 -31.51 -48.09
N ALA A 12 -4.23 -32.45 -47.31
CA ALA A 12 -3.84 -33.87 -47.14
C ALA A 12 -2.40 -34.08 -46.59
N GLY A 13 -2.07 -34.89 -45.57
CA GLY A 13 -2.77 -35.74 -44.56
C GLY A 13 -1.74 -36.03 -43.43
N ALA A 14 -1.97 -36.75 -42.31
CA ALA A 14 -2.82 -37.90 -42.02
C ALA A 14 -3.02 -38.11 -40.48
N THR A 15 -3.93 -39.01 -40.12
CA THR A 15 -4.15 -39.60 -38.77
C THR A 15 -3.30 -40.90 -38.61
N PRO A 16 -3.28 -41.68 -37.48
CA PRO A 16 -4.20 -41.69 -36.33
C PRO A 16 -3.62 -42.01 -34.91
N SER A 17 -4.51 -41.92 -33.88
CA SER A 17 -4.65 -42.77 -32.65
C SER A 17 -3.41 -43.46 -32.01
N LEU A 18 -3.25 -43.52 -30.67
CA LEU A 18 -4.14 -44.26 -29.74
C LEU A 18 -3.77 -44.04 -28.24
N ARG A 19 -4.72 -44.32 -27.33
CA ARG A 19 -4.56 -44.26 -25.86
C ARG A 19 -3.54 -45.29 -25.30
N ARG A 20 -2.84 -44.95 -24.20
CA ARG A 20 -2.75 -45.80 -22.98
C ARG A 20 -2.27 -45.04 -21.73
N ARG A 21 -2.56 -45.62 -20.55
CA ARG A 21 -2.44 -45.05 -19.19
C ARG A 21 -0.99 -44.98 -18.68
N PRO A 22 -0.67 -44.07 -17.73
CA PRO A 22 0.40 -44.30 -16.77
C PRO A 22 -0.09 -45.16 -15.58
N SER A 23 0.82 -45.95 -15.01
CA SER A 23 0.61 -46.76 -13.82
C SER A 23 1.48 -46.28 -12.65
N ARG A 24 0.89 -46.28 -11.45
CA ARG A 24 1.47 -46.18 -10.11
C ARG A 24 3.01 -45.96 -9.94
N ALA A 25 3.29 -44.88 -9.20
CA ALA A 25 4.15 -44.82 -8.00
C ALA A 25 5.68 -44.68 -8.14
N ALA A 26 6.20 -43.61 -7.53
CA ALA A 26 7.08 -43.68 -6.37
C ALA A 26 6.91 -42.40 -5.51
N ALA A 27 6.82 -42.53 -4.19
CA ALA A 27 6.75 -41.39 -3.27
C ALA A 27 8.06 -41.25 -2.51
N VAL A 28 8.64 -40.05 -2.49
CA VAL A 28 9.76 -39.71 -1.61
C VAL A 28 9.29 -38.62 -0.64
N ARG A 29 9.21 -38.96 0.65
CA ARG A 29 8.91 -38.01 1.72
C ARG A 29 10.16 -37.19 2.03
N VAL A 30 10.05 -35.86 2.01
CA VAL A 30 10.95 -34.98 2.77
C VAL A 30 10.28 -34.64 4.09
N LEU A 31 10.99 -34.86 5.20
CA LEU A 31 10.51 -34.60 6.56
C LEU A 31 10.59 -33.11 6.88
N VAL A 32 9.45 -32.44 6.97
CA VAL A 32 9.34 -31.09 7.55
C VAL A 32 9.26 -31.24 9.08
N ALA A 33 10.16 -30.58 9.81
CA ALA A 33 10.11 -30.53 11.26
C ALA A 33 8.97 -29.62 11.75
N PRO A 34 8.20 -30.00 12.79
CA PRO A 34 7.08 -29.20 13.28
C PRO A 34 7.55 -27.95 14.06
N PRO A 35 6.72 -26.89 14.15
CA PRO A 35 7.09 -25.66 14.83
C PRO A 35 7.27 -25.87 16.34
N ALA A 36 8.28 -25.21 16.90
CA ALA A 36 8.63 -25.34 18.32
C ALA A 36 7.56 -24.69 19.22
N ALA A 37 6.91 -25.50 20.05
CA ALA A 37 6.08 -24.99 21.14
C ALA A 37 6.91 -24.20 22.16
N ALA A 38 6.25 -23.26 22.85
CA ALA A 38 6.86 -22.29 23.77
C ALA A 38 7.92 -22.90 24.71
N ARG A 39 9.14 -22.35 24.68
CA ARG A 39 10.18 -22.58 25.68
C ARG A 39 10.36 -21.34 26.55
N THR A 40 10.36 -21.56 27.86
CA THR A 40 10.61 -20.56 28.90
C THR A 40 12.03 -20.00 28.85
N GLN A 41 12.20 -18.76 29.30
CA GLN A 41 13.47 -18.03 29.36
C GLN A 41 14.60 -18.83 30.02
N GLN A 42 15.78 -18.81 29.40
CA GLN A 42 17.09 -18.90 30.05
C GLN A 42 18.12 -18.22 29.15
N ASP A 43 19.00 -17.40 29.74
CA ASP A 43 19.96 -16.57 29.00
C ASP A 43 20.93 -17.40 28.15
N GLN A 44 21.03 -17.05 26.87
CA GLN A 44 22.21 -17.30 26.03
C GLN A 44 22.63 -15.97 25.38
N PRO A 45 23.96 -15.74 25.21
CA PRO A 45 24.44 -14.53 24.55
C PRO A 45 23.96 -14.50 23.09
N ARG A 46 23.38 -13.37 22.69
CA ARG A 46 22.89 -13.13 21.33
C ARG A 46 24.06 -13.26 20.34
N ARG A 47 23.89 -14.01 19.25
CA ARG A 47 24.96 -14.28 18.29
C ARG A 47 24.66 -13.68 16.94
N ARG A 48 25.45 -12.67 16.54
CA ARG A 48 25.61 -12.27 15.15
C ARG A 48 26.06 -13.49 14.32
N LEU A 49 25.25 -13.92 13.35
CA LEU A 49 25.58 -15.09 12.53
C LEU A 49 26.40 -14.66 11.31
N CYS A 50 27.72 -14.73 11.44
CA CYS A 50 28.65 -14.50 10.34
C CYS A 50 28.65 -15.71 9.39
N LEU A 51 28.05 -15.56 8.21
CA LEU A 51 28.06 -16.55 7.14
C LEU A 51 29.30 -16.32 6.26
N ALA A 52 30.36 -17.10 6.50
CA ALA A 52 31.56 -17.04 5.68
C ALA A 52 31.28 -17.52 4.25
N VAL A 53 31.86 -16.84 3.26
CA VAL A 53 31.89 -17.31 1.87
C VAL A 53 32.91 -18.46 1.78
N PRO A 54 32.53 -19.69 1.41
CA PRO A 54 33.49 -20.77 1.19
C PRO A 54 34.36 -20.49 -0.06
N PRO A 55 35.60 -21.01 -0.12
CA PRO A 55 36.44 -20.86 -1.31
C PRO A 55 35.82 -21.54 -2.55
N PRO A 56 36.16 -21.09 -3.77
CA PRO A 56 35.53 -21.56 -5.00
C PRO A 56 35.79 -23.06 -5.24
N ALA A 57 34.76 -23.75 -5.74
CA ALA A 57 34.78 -25.18 -6.00
C ALA A 57 35.55 -25.52 -7.29
N SER A 58 36.87 -25.65 -7.20
CA SER A 58 37.70 -26.30 -8.23
C SER A 58 37.87 -27.82 -8.01
N GLU A 59 37.35 -28.36 -6.90
CA GLU A 59 37.29 -29.81 -6.62
C GLU A 59 35.84 -30.24 -6.33
N MET A 60 35.14 -30.70 -7.37
CA MET A 60 34.01 -31.67 -7.39
C MET A 60 33.24 -31.54 -8.72
N ALA A 61 33.92 -31.76 -9.85
CA ALA A 61 33.27 -31.88 -11.15
C ALA A 61 32.96 -33.35 -11.47
N SER A 62 31.68 -33.74 -11.44
CA SER A 62 31.06 -34.67 -12.42
C SER A 62 29.63 -35.07 -12.04
N ALA A 63 28.65 -34.62 -12.82
CA ALA A 63 27.58 -35.44 -13.43
C ALA A 63 26.50 -34.57 -14.08
N ALA A 64 25.91 -35.10 -15.15
CA ALA A 64 24.64 -34.68 -15.78
C ALA A 64 24.52 -33.21 -16.22
N ALA A 65 24.88 -32.98 -17.48
CA ALA A 65 24.09 -32.07 -18.31
C ALA A 65 22.84 -32.82 -18.79
N ASP A 66 21.69 -32.15 -18.81
CA ASP A 66 20.74 -32.10 -19.92
C ASP A 66 19.72 -30.98 -19.64
N GLY A 67 19.16 -30.39 -20.69
CA GLY A 67 18.33 -29.17 -20.58
C GLY A 67 16.83 -29.46 -20.44
N GLU A 68 16.12 -28.56 -19.77
CA GLU A 68 14.65 -28.51 -19.74
C GLU A 68 14.19 -27.10 -20.15
N GLU A 69 13.11 -27.05 -20.94
CA GLU A 69 12.49 -25.80 -21.43
C GLU A 69 11.44 -25.30 -20.42
N GLU A 70 11.18 -23.99 -20.41
CA GLU A 70 10.20 -23.36 -19.50
C GLU A 70 8.75 -23.63 -19.96
N GLU A 71 7.92 -24.24 -19.11
CA GLU A 71 6.46 -24.11 -19.16
C GLU A 71 5.94 -23.41 -17.89
N GLU A 72 5.16 -22.34 -18.07
CA GLU A 72 4.50 -21.61 -16.98
C GLU A 72 3.21 -22.33 -16.55
N GLU A 73 3.11 -22.81 -15.29
CA GLU A 73 1.83 -23.20 -14.68
C GLU A 73 1.39 -22.23 -13.56
N GLU A 74 0.17 -21.70 -13.71
CA GLU A 74 -0.44 -20.68 -12.86
C GLU A 74 -1.09 -21.29 -11.60
N VAL A 75 -0.40 -21.22 -10.46
CA VAL A 75 -0.92 -21.74 -9.18
C VAL A 75 -1.70 -20.67 -8.41
N VAL A 76 -3.04 -20.79 -8.43
CA VAL A 76 -3.95 -19.95 -7.63
C VAL A 76 -3.90 -20.36 -6.15
N VAL A 77 -3.30 -19.51 -5.31
CA VAL A 77 -3.22 -19.71 -3.85
C VAL A 77 -4.36 -19.00 -3.12
N VAL A 78 -5.11 -19.75 -2.31
CA VAL A 78 -6.18 -19.23 -1.44
C VAL A 78 -5.59 -18.68 -0.14
N GLU A 79 -5.47 -17.35 -0.01
CA GLU A 79 -4.97 -16.70 1.22
C GLU A 79 -5.96 -16.79 2.39
N THR A 80 -5.64 -17.61 3.39
CA THR A 80 -6.10 -17.43 4.77
C THR A 80 -5.18 -16.47 5.52
N GLU A 81 -5.60 -15.95 6.70
CA GLU A 81 -4.82 -14.91 7.41
C GLU A 81 -3.40 -15.36 7.85
N THR A 82 -3.13 -16.66 7.91
CA THR A 82 -1.77 -17.22 8.11
C THR A 82 -0.86 -16.97 6.91
N GLY A 83 -1.37 -17.16 5.69
CA GLY A 83 -0.61 -17.01 4.44
C GLY A 83 -0.12 -15.58 4.18
N ARG A 84 -0.74 -14.56 4.79
CA ARG A 84 -0.29 -13.16 4.67
C ARG A 84 0.95 -12.83 5.49
N THR A 85 1.24 -13.60 6.52
CA THR A 85 2.52 -13.49 7.25
C THR A 85 3.59 -14.23 6.46
N GLU A 86 3.29 -15.45 6.02
CA GLU A 86 4.17 -16.26 5.15
C GLU A 86 4.57 -15.52 3.87
N ALA A 87 3.65 -14.81 3.19
CA ALA A 87 3.97 -14.04 1.99
C ALA A 87 4.92 -12.85 2.24
N VAL A 88 4.90 -12.25 3.43
CA VAL A 88 5.82 -11.16 3.82
C VAL A 88 7.18 -11.71 4.22
N GLU A 89 7.21 -12.83 4.93
CA GLU A 89 8.43 -13.56 5.25
C GLU A 89 9.10 -14.10 3.98
N MET A 90 8.31 -14.57 3.00
CA MET A 90 8.78 -15.00 1.68
C MET A 90 9.40 -13.84 0.87
N ASP A 91 8.76 -12.66 0.81
CA ASP A 91 9.34 -11.46 0.17
C ASP A 91 10.67 -11.06 0.83
N ALA A 92 10.75 -11.09 2.16
CA ALA A 92 11.98 -10.80 2.89
C ALA A 92 13.07 -11.85 2.64
N ALA A 93 12.71 -13.13 2.61
CA ALA A 93 13.62 -14.23 2.29
C ALA A 93 14.15 -14.14 0.85
N VAL A 94 13.30 -13.88 -0.13
CA VAL A 94 13.70 -13.70 -1.55
C VAL A 94 14.65 -12.52 -1.71
N ARG A 95 14.35 -11.37 -1.09
CA ARG A 95 15.27 -10.21 -1.10
C ARG A 95 16.59 -10.51 -0.41
N ARG A 96 16.57 -11.25 0.70
CA ARG A 96 17.78 -11.67 1.42
C ARG A 96 18.63 -12.63 0.60
N GLU A 97 18.04 -13.62 -0.05
CA GLU A 97 18.76 -14.56 -0.91
C GLU A 97 19.38 -13.84 -2.11
N LEU A 98 18.64 -12.93 -2.75
CA LEU A 98 19.20 -12.09 -3.82
C LEU A 98 20.38 -11.22 -3.33
N ALA A 99 20.29 -10.67 -2.12
CA ALA A 99 21.37 -9.90 -1.51
C ALA A 99 22.61 -10.75 -1.17
N ILE A 100 22.42 -12.00 -0.75
CA ILE A 100 23.49 -12.97 -0.48
C ILE A 100 24.12 -13.49 -1.77
N ARG A 101 23.30 -13.81 -2.79
CA ARG A 101 23.74 -14.29 -4.09
C ARG A 101 24.66 -13.28 -4.79
N ARG A 102 24.24 -12.01 -4.86
CA ARG A 102 25.07 -10.93 -5.43
C ARG A 102 26.41 -10.79 -4.72
N LEU A 103 26.46 -10.94 -3.39
CA LEU A 103 27.73 -10.92 -2.65
C LEU A 103 28.68 -12.04 -3.04
N ARG A 104 28.16 -13.24 -3.34
CA ARG A 104 28.97 -14.37 -3.81
C ARG A 104 29.48 -14.11 -5.22
N GLU A 105 28.60 -13.74 -6.14
CA GLU A 105 28.96 -13.36 -7.52
C GLU A 105 29.99 -12.21 -7.54
N GLU A 106 29.85 -11.21 -6.67
CA GLU A 106 30.79 -10.10 -6.49
C GLU A 106 32.12 -10.52 -5.85
N ALA A 107 32.13 -11.49 -4.93
CA ALA A 107 33.34 -12.02 -4.30
C ALA A 107 34.13 -12.92 -5.26
N GLU A 108 33.43 -13.70 -6.09
CA GLU A 108 34.01 -14.49 -7.18
C GLU A 108 34.61 -13.58 -8.27
N ALA A 109 33.93 -12.47 -8.62
CA ALA A 109 34.46 -11.45 -9.52
C ALA A 109 35.74 -10.78 -8.97
N ASP A 110 35.71 -10.23 -7.74
CA ASP A 110 36.89 -9.67 -7.07
C ASP A 110 38.05 -10.71 -6.98
N ALA A 111 37.74 -11.99 -6.76
CA ALA A 111 38.74 -13.08 -6.72
C ALA A 111 39.32 -13.43 -8.10
N SER A 112 38.53 -13.32 -9.17
CA SER A 112 39.00 -13.53 -10.54
C SER A 112 39.95 -12.40 -11.00
N GLU A 113 39.68 -11.15 -10.61
CA GLU A 113 40.60 -10.02 -10.83
C GLU A 113 41.85 -10.13 -9.94
N ALA A 114 41.74 -10.71 -8.74
CA ALA A 114 42.86 -10.89 -7.81
C ALA A 114 44.02 -11.75 -8.34
N GLY A 115 43.82 -12.50 -9.44
CA GLY A 115 44.92 -13.11 -10.22
C GLY A 115 45.97 -12.10 -10.73
N THR A 116 45.67 -10.79 -10.69
CA THR A 116 46.59 -9.69 -11.01
C THR A 116 47.21 -8.99 -9.78
N GLY A 117 46.92 -9.45 -8.56
CA GLY A 117 47.64 -9.05 -7.34
C GLY A 117 47.07 -7.85 -6.56
N THR A 118 45.80 -7.47 -6.76
CA THR A 118 45.24 -6.21 -6.20
C THR A 118 44.00 -6.38 -5.31
N GLY A 119 43.92 -7.43 -4.50
CA GLY A 119 42.87 -7.56 -3.47
C GLY A 119 42.99 -6.52 -2.35
N ARG A 120 42.35 -5.34 -2.48
CA ARG A 120 42.49 -4.21 -1.55
C ARG A 120 41.55 -4.18 -0.35
N SER A 121 40.42 -4.87 -0.41
CA SER A 121 39.40 -4.88 0.66
C SER A 121 38.81 -6.28 0.82
N ARG A 122 38.75 -6.78 2.05
CA ARG A 122 38.00 -7.99 2.42
C ARG A 122 36.55 -7.60 2.72
N ARG A 123 35.61 -8.25 2.04
CA ARG A 123 34.17 -8.02 2.22
C ARG A 123 33.53 -9.21 2.94
N ASP A 124 32.71 -8.92 3.94
CA ASP A 124 31.95 -9.92 4.71
C ASP A 124 30.50 -9.42 4.91
N PHE A 125 29.58 -10.33 5.21
CA PHE A 125 28.21 -10.01 5.57
C PHE A 125 27.74 -10.83 6.77
N ALA A 126 26.71 -10.34 7.46
CA ALA A 126 26.10 -11.05 8.57
C ALA A 126 24.64 -10.64 8.74
N VAL A 127 23.86 -11.51 9.37
CA VAL A 127 22.52 -11.17 9.86
C VAL A 127 22.64 -10.77 11.34
N PHE A 128 22.09 -9.62 11.68
CA PHE A 128 22.01 -9.08 13.04
C PHE A 128 20.55 -9.20 13.52
N GLU A 129 20.32 -9.87 14.64
CA GLU A 129 18.99 -10.04 15.22
C GLU A 129 18.75 -8.95 16.27
N THR A 130 17.74 -8.10 16.04
CA THR A 130 17.38 -7.00 16.96
C THR A 130 16.75 -7.55 18.25
N ALA A 131 16.70 -6.74 19.31
CA ALA A 131 15.99 -7.08 20.55
C ALA A 131 14.48 -7.41 20.37
N ARG A 132 13.90 -7.16 19.20
CA ARG A 132 12.51 -7.48 18.84
C ARG A 132 12.35 -8.81 18.09
N GLY A 133 13.45 -9.48 17.74
CA GLY A 133 13.45 -10.68 16.89
C GLY A 133 13.39 -10.38 15.38
N ASP A 134 13.49 -9.11 14.96
CA ASP A 134 13.61 -8.78 13.54
C ASP A 134 15.06 -9.02 13.06
N ALA A 135 15.25 -9.63 11.88
CA ALA A 135 16.56 -9.86 11.27
C ALA A 135 16.97 -8.71 10.32
N LEU A 136 18.08 -8.05 10.64
CA LEU A 136 18.72 -7.02 9.82
C LEU A 136 19.90 -7.58 9.03
N PHE A 137 19.94 -7.30 7.72
CA PHE A 137 21.09 -7.65 6.91
C PHE A 137 22.21 -6.62 7.14
N THR A 138 23.46 -7.05 7.33
CA THR A 138 24.65 -6.21 7.59
C THR A 138 25.79 -6.56 6.63
N GLN A 139 26.57 -5.58 6.21
CA GLN A 139 27.74 -5.75 5.33
C GLN A 139 28.93 -4.99 5.91
N SER A 140 30.14 -5.52 5.75
CA SER A 140 31.38 -4.85 6.16
C SER A 140 32.48 -4.95 5.11
N TRP A 141 33.27 -3.88 5.00
CA TRP A 141 34.48 -3.77 4.20
C TRP A 141 35.66 -3.54 5.16
N THR A 142 36.59 -4.48 5.18
CA THR A 142 37.81 -4.44 6.00
C THR A 142 39.01 -4.18 5.10
N PRO A 143 39.92 -3.23 5.42
CA PRO A 143 41.15 -3.05 4.68
C PRO A 143 41.93 -4.36 4.55
N ALA A 144 42.38 -4.73 3.34
CA ALA A 144 43.10 -5.99 3.12
C ALA A 144 44.61 -5.89 3.41
N ALA A 145 45.17 -4.68 3.47
CA ALA A 145 46.55 -4.47 3.85
C ALA A 145 46.79 -4.83 5.33
N ALA A 146 47.97 -5.38 5.65
CA ALA A 146 48.37 -5.79 7.00
C ALA A 146 48.58 -4.62 8.01
N GLY A 147 47.99 -3.46 7.74
CA GLY A 147 47.97 -2.32 8.65
C GLY A 147 46.87 -2.44 9.70
N ARG A 148 47.12 -1.93 10.90
CA ARG A 148 46.10 -1.85 11.97
C ARG A 148 44.96 -0.93 11.52
N VAL A 149 43.72 -1.39 11.64
CA VAL A 149 42.52 -0.56 11.44
C VAL A 149 42.60 0.67 12.34
N LYS A 150 42.48 1.86 11.75
CA LYS A 150 42.63 3.15 12.46
C LYS A 150 41.35 3.63 13.12
N GLY A 151 40.21 3.17 12.61
CA GLY A 151 38.88 3.57 13.07
C GLY A 151 37.79 2.85 12.31
N VAL A 152 36.55 3.08 12.72
CA VAL A 152 35.34 2.44 12.19
C VAL A 152 34.39 3.51 11.65
N VAL A 153 33.75 3.22 10.51
CA VAL A 153 32.65 4.03 9.97
C VAL A 153 31.40 3.15 9.87
N VAL A 154 30.31 3.55 10.51
CA VAL A 154 28.99 2.89 10.39
C VAL A 154 28.09 3.72 9.48
N LEU A 155 27.73 3.15 8.34
CA LEU A 155 26.97 3.77 7.26
C LEU A 155 25.49 3.38 7.29
N LEU A 156 24.62 4.38 7.17
CA LEU A 156 23.17 4.21 7.09
C LEU A 156 22.58 4.94 5.88
N HIS A 157 21.85 4.19 5.05
CA HIS A 157 21.37 4.64 3.73
C HIS A 157 20.04 5.41 3.78
N GLY A 158 19.64 6.00 2.64
CA GLY A 158 18.39 6.75 2.52
C GLY A 158 17.12 5.89 2.47
N LEU A 159 15.96 6.55 2.44
CA LEU A 159 14.68 5.90 2.09
C LEU A 159 14.69 5.51 0.61
N ASN A 160 14.08 4.37 0.27
CA ASN A 160 14.07 3.84 -1.11
C ASN A 160 15.50 3.67 -1.64
N GLU A 161 16.36 3.14 -0.77
CA GLU A 161 17.73 2.78 -1.10
C GLU A 161 18.07 1.41 -0.51
N HIS A 162 19.20 0.89 -0.95
CA HIS A 162 19.86 -0.27 -0.39
C HIS A 162 21.38 -0.15 -0.60
N ARG A 163 22.17 -1.02 0.03
CA ARG A 163 23.62 -1.16 -0.18
C ARG A 163 24.00 -1.81 -1.51
N TYR A 164 23.09 -2.32 -2.33
CA TYR A 164 23.37 -2.79 -3.69
C TYR A 164 22.81 -1.87 -4.77
N ALA A 165 23.47 -1.91 -5.93
CA ALA A 165 23.01 -1.38 -7.20
C ALA A 165 23.66 -2.24 -8.32
N ILE A 166 23.04 -2.28 -9.50
CA ILE A 166 23.55 -3.07 -10.63
C ILE A 166 24.42 -2.15 -11.51
N SER A 167 25.70 -2.47 -11.75
CA SER A 167 26.53 -1.73 -12.71
C SER A 167 26.42 -2.33 -14.10
N CYS A 168 26.07 -1.50 -15.10
CA CYS A 168 26.08 -1.88 -16.52
C CYS A 168 27.23 -1.20 -17.24
N ILE A 169 28.45 -1.74 -17.14
CA ILE A 169 29.61 -1.25 -17.89
C ILE A 169 29.45 -1.60 -19.37
N TYR A 170 28.93 -0.67 -20.16
CA TYR A 170 29.05 -0.72 -21.63
C TYR A 170 30.48 -0.33 -22.04
N SER A 171 31.41 -1.28 -22.00
CA SER A 171 32.65 -1.13 -22.75
C SER A 171 32.35 -1.23 -24.24
N ARG A 172 32.74 -0.22 -25.02
CA ARG A 172 32.43 -0.09 -26.46
C ARG A 172 33.27 -1.00 -27.36
N ILE A 173 33.83 -2.09 -26.82
CA ILE A 173 34.80 -2.99 -27.47
C ILE A 173 34.43 -4.47 -27.19
N ALA A 174 33.30 -4.90 -27.73
CA ALA A 174 32.96 -6.32 -27.89
C ALA A 174 31.89 -6.47 -28.99
N PHE A 175 32.33 -6.51 -30.24
CA PHE A 175 31.46 -6.74 -31.39
C PHE A 175 31.39 -8.26 -31.67
N GLN A 176 30.17 -8.78 -31.83
CA GLN A 176 29.86 -10.09 -32.40
C GLN A 176 30.19 -11.37 -31.57
N TYR A 177 29.14 -12.19 -31.38
CA TYR A 177 29.11 -13.61 -30.97
C TYR A 177 29.18 -14.01 -29.47
N LEU A 178 28.11 -14.73 -29.10
CA LEU A 178 27.98 -15.76 -28.05
C LEU A 178 27.86 -15.33 -26.56
N LEU A 179 27.20 -16.20 -25.80
CA LEU A 179 26.73 -16.02 -24.42
C LEU A 179 27.86 -15.71 -23.43
N LEU A 180 27.78 -14.57 -22.75
CA LEU A 180 27.80 -14.43 -21.27
C LEU A 180 27.65 -12.94 -20.90
N THR A 181 26.45 -12.49 -20.54
CA THR A 181 26.29 -11.18 -19.86
C THR A 181 26.64 -11.33 -18.39
N ALA A 182 27.94 -11.28 -18.09
CA ALA A 182 28.43 -11.12 -16.73
C ALA A 182 27.98 -9.76 -16.18
N VAL A 183 26.88 -9.76 -15.42
CA VAL A 183 26.38 -8.57 -14.72
C VAL A 183 27.29 -8.33 -13.52
N ILE A 184 28.21 -7.37 -13.64
CA ILE A 184 29.04 -6.95 -12.51
C ILE A 184 28.14 -6.14 -11.57
N CYS A 185 27.52 -6.84 -10.61
CA CYS A 185 26.95 -6.18 -9.45
C CYS A 185 28.06 -5.43 -8.70
N SER A 186 27.71 -4.29 -8.11
CA SER A 186 28.61 -3.62 -7.19
C SER A 186 27.79 -2.97 -6.11
N GLY A 187 28.06 -3.30 -4.85
CA GLY A 187 27.44 -2.59 -3.72
C GLY A 187 27.38 -1.08 -3.95
N ARG A 188 26.20 -0.48 -3.83
CA ARG A 188 25.92 0.94 -4.09
C ARG A 188 26.84 1.87 -3.31
N TYR A 189 27.19 1.52 -2.07
CA TYR A 189 28.21 2.25 -1.30
C TYR A 189 29.60 1.59 -1.35
N SER A 190 29.80 0.51 -2.10
CA SER A 190 31.06 -0.26 -2.12
C SER A 190 32.23 0.52 -2.73
N HIS A 191 31.99 1.43 -3.67
CA HIS A 191 33.04 2.34 -4.18
C HIS A 191 33.56 3.24 -3.07
N PHE A 192 32.66 3.95 -2.39
CA PHE A 192 32.99 4.80 -1.24
C PHE A 192 33.60 4.02 -0.06
N ALA A 193 33.11 2.81 0.21
CA ALA A 193 33.67 1.94 1.25
C ALA A 193 35.08 1.43 0.91
N LYS A 194 35.36 1.10 -0.36
CA LYS A 194 36.72 0.77 -0.85
C LYS A 194 37.66 1.99 -0.68
N LEU A 195 37.21 3.22 -1.01
CA LEU A 195 38.00 4.45 -0.77
C LEU A 195 38.29 4.71 0.72
N LEU A 196 37.34 4.45 1.63
CA LEU A 196 37.57 4.54 3.08
C LEU A 196 38.53 3.45 3.59
N ASN A 197 38.44 2.24 3.05
CA ASN A 197 39.37 1.14 3.37
C ASN A 197 40.82 1.47 2.97
N ASP A 198 41.04 2.15 1.84
CA ASP A 198 42.37 2.61 1.41
C ASP A 198 42.99 3.61 2.42
N GLN A 199 42.19 4.24 3.28
CA GLN A 199 42.66 5.11 4.39
C GLN A 199 42.86 4.37 5.73
N GLY A 200 42.59 3.06 5.78
CA GLY A 200 42.67 2.23 6.98
C GLY A 200 41.42 2.27 7.87
N LEU A 201 40.30 2.81 7.39
CA LEU A 201 39.01 2.78 8.08
C LEU A 201 38.23 1.49 7.74
N LYS A 202 37.79 0.74 8.74
CA LYS A 202 36.83 -0.37 8.56
C LYS A 202 35.43 0.20 8.40
N VAL A 203 34.69 -0.25 7.41
CA VAL A 203 33.34 0.25 7.12
C VAL A 203 32.33 -0.85 7.41
N TYR A 204 31.28 -0.53 8.16
CA TYR A 204 30.06 -1.32 8.24
C TYR A 204 28.95 -0.51 7.59
N ALA A 205 28.03 -1.19 6.93
CA ALA A 205 26.75 -0.61 6.57
C ALA A 205 25.64 -1.54 7.06
N MET A 206 24.57 -0.98 7.63
CA MET A 206 23.38 -1.74 8.05
C MET A 206 22.18 -1.40 7.17
N ASP A 207 21.33 -2.39 6.96
CA ASP A 207 19.97 -2.17 6.49
C ASP A 207 19.06 -1.99 7.71
N TRP A 208 17.80 -1.71 7.43
CA TRP A 208 16.76 -1.41 8.38
C TRP A 208 15.44 -1.98 7.85
N ILE A 209 14.48 -2.19 8.75
CA ILE A 209 13.24 -2.92 8.45
C ILE A 209 12.53 -2.38 7.20
N GLY A 210 12.12 -3.31 6.34
CA GLY A 210 11.50 -3.06 5.04
C GLY A 210 12.48 -2.66 3.92
N HIS A 211 13.79 -2.71 4.11
CA HIS A 211 14.76 -2.37 3.06
C HIS A 211 15.79 -3.49 2.84
N GLY A 212 16.25 -3.64 1.60
CA GLY A 212 17.35 -4.55 1.30
C GLY A 212 17.07 -6.01 1.62
N GLY A 213 18.03 -6.66 2.29
CA GLY A 213 17.92 -8.04 2.76
C GLY A 213 17.33 -8.19 4.17
N SER A 214 16.89 -7.08 4.78
CA SER A 214 16.26 -7.08 6.11
C SER A 214 14.79 -7.49 6.07
N ASP A 215 14.30 -7.96 7.20
CA ASP A 215 12.91 -8.33 7.44
C ASP A 215 11.91 -7.18 7.23
N GLY A 216 10.63 -7.56 7.17
CA GLY A 216 9.49 -6.66 7.07
C GLY A 216 9.13 -6.30 5.63
N VAL A 217 7.92 -5.76 5.46
CA VAL A 217 7.33 -5.44 4.14
C VAL A 217 8.21 -4.43 3.39
N HIS A 218 8.64 -4.75 2.17
CA HIS A 218 9.53 -3.90 1.35
C HIS A 218 8.99 -2.47 1.16
N GLY A 219 9.69 -1.45 1.64
CA GLY A 219 9.31 -0.03 1.67
C GLY A 219 8.31 0.37 2.78
N TYR A 220 8.15 -0.44 3.82
CA TYR A 220 7.31 -0.14 4.99
C TYR A 220 8.15 -0.02 6.26
N VAL A 221 8.05 1.12 6.95
CA VAL A 221 8.68 1.33 8.25
C VAL A 221 7.59 1.53 9.30
N SER A 222 7.57 0.68 10.33
CA SER A 222 6.58 0.73 11.41
C SER A 222 6.87 1.84 12.43
N SER A 223 8.15 2.09 12.74
CA SER A 223 8.62 3.32 13.37
C SER A 223 10.08 3.62 13.04
N LEU A 224 10.41 4.91 12.86
CA LEU A 224 11.80 5.34 12.77
C LEU A 224 12.51 5.32 14.13
N ASP A 225 11.75 5.29 15.22
CA ASP A 225 12.32 5.18 16.57
C ASP A 225 12.86 3.76 16.81
N HIS A 226 12.32 2.74 16.16
CA HIS A 226 12.88 1.39 16.15
C HIS A 226 14.23 1.36 15.42
N ALA A 227 14.33 1.96 14.23
CA ALA A 227 15.59 2.03 13.49
C ALA A 227 16.69 2.83 14.21
N VAL A 228 16.32 3.82 15.03
CA VAL A 228 17.26 4.48 15.96
C VAL A 228 17.73 3.51 17.05
N GLY A 229 16.82 2.70 17.62
CA GLY A 229 17.17 1.64 18.57
C GLY A 229 18.09 0.57 17.96
N ASP A 230 17.77 0.09 16.76
CA ASP A 230 18.55 -0.90 16.02
C ASP A 230 19.98 -0.41 15.75
N LEU A 231 20.14 0.86 15.37
CA LEU A 231 21.46 1.48 15.20
C LEU A 231 22.22 1.56 16.53
N LYS A 232 21.55 1.77 17.67
CA LYS A 232 22.20 1.75 18.99
C LYS A 232 22.71 0.35 19.35
N GLU A 233 21.84 -0.65 19.25
CA GLU A 233 22.20 -2.06 19.52
C GLU A 233 23.36 -2.50 18.61
N PHE A 234 23.30 -2.18 17.31
CA PHE A 234 24.37 -2.49 16.35
C PHE A 234 25.69 -1.73 16.62
N LEU A 235 25.62 -0.51 17.18
CA LEU A 235 26.82 0.23 17.62
C LEU A 235 27.43 -0.35 18.90
N GLU A 236 26.60 -0.87 19.81
CA GLU A 236 27.09 -1.56 21.01
C GLU A 236 27.87 -2.82 20.61
N ASP A 237 27.31 -3.70 19.78
CA ASP A 237 28.02 -4.87 19.22
C ASP A 237 29.34 -4.49 18.48
N ILE A 238 29.28 -3.53 17.56
CA ILE A 238 30.46 -3.13 16.76
C ILE A 238 31.54 -2.49 17.63
N VAL A 239 31.19 -1.52 18.48
CA VAL A 239 32.18 -0.65 19.14
C VAL A 239 32.67 -1.26 20.44
N LEU A 240 31.80 -1.92 21.21
CA LEU A 240 32.15 -2.46 22.52
C LEU A 240 32.73 -3.88 22.42
N GLU A 241 32.20 -4.72 21.53
CA GLU A 241 32.65 -6.12 21.41
C GLU A 241 33.67 -6.32 20.29
N GLU A 242 33.35 -5.94 19.05
CA GLU A 242 34.20 -6.28 17.90
C GLU A 242 35.41 -5.36 17.66
N ASN A 243 35.31 -4.06 18.00
CA ASN A 243 36.29 -3.04 17.59
C ASN A 243 36.71 -2.14 18.76
N HIS A 244 36.76 -2.72 19.96
CA HIS A 244 37.02 -2.01 21.22
C HIS A 244 38.26 -1.10 21.18
N GLY A 245 38.08 0.17 21.55
CA GLY A 245 39.13 1.18 21.62
C GLY A 245 39.49 1.85 20.28
N LEU A 246 38.75 1.59 19.20
CA LEU A 246 38.92 2.32 17.92
C LEU A 246 37.95 3.52 17.82
N PRO A 247 38.40 4.67 17.30
CA PRO A 247 37.52 5.79 16.92
C PRO A 247 36.38 5.35 16.02
N CYS A 248 35.14 5.65 16.39
CA CYS A 248 33.95 5.32 15.59
C CYS A 248 33.26 6.59 15.06
N PHE A 249 32.90 6.55 13.77
CA PHE A 249 32.20 7.61 13.06
C PHE A 249 30.87 7.08 12.50
N LEU A 250 29.84 7.93 12.48
CA LEU A 250 28.58 7.61 11.81
C LEU A 250 28.48 8.34 10.48
N PHE A 251 28.07 7.66 9.43
CA PHE A 251 27.68 8.25 8.16
C PHE A 251 26.18 8.03 7.92
N GLY A 252 25.44 9.09 7.59
CA GLY A 252 24.03 8.98 7.26
C GLY A 252 23.65 9.77 6.02
N HIS A 253 23.01 9.10 5.05
CA HIS A 253 22.43 9.74 3.88
C HIS A 253 20.91 9.93 4.04
N SER A 254 20.35 11.08 3.64
CA SER A 254 18.89 11.29 3.55
C SER A 254 18.16 10.95 4.86
N THR A 255 17.25 9.97 4.85
CA THR A 255 16.55 9.53 6.07
C THR A 255 17.47 8.77 7.02
N GLY A 256 18.48 8.05 6.53
CA GLY A 256 19.60 7.52 7.34
C GLY A 256 20.33 8.62 8.10
N GLY A 257 20.54 9.78 7.46
CA GLY A 257 21.06 11.00 8.10
C GLY A 257 20.18 11.50 9.26
N ALA A 258 18.86 11.40 9.14
CA ALA A 258 17.95 11.77 10.22
C ALA A 258 17.98 10.79 11.40
N ILE A 259 18.14 9.48 11.14
CA ILE A 259 18.27 8.44 12.17
C ILE A 259 19.59 8.61 12.91
N VAL A 260 20.70 8.71 12.19
CA VAL A 260 22.05 8.94 12.74
C VAL A 260 22.09 10.21 13.60
N LEU A 261 21.52 11.31 13.11
CA LEU A 261 21.46 12.56 13.88
C LEU A 261 20.56 12.44 15.12
N LYS A 262 19.49 11.64 15.07
CA LYS A 262 18.64 11.37 16.23
C LYS A 262 19.32 10.44 17.24
N ALA A 263 20.05 9.42 16.80
CA ALA A 263 20.85 8.55 17.64
C ALA A 263 21.96 9.35 18.36
N ALA A 264 22.66 10.24 17.65
CA ALA A 264 23.71 11.09 18.21
C ALA A 264 23.22 12.17 19.21
N LEU A 265 21.90 12.31 19.42
CA LEU A 265 21.31 13.10 20.52
C LEU A 265 21.17 12.30 21.83
N ASP A 266 21.36 10.98 21.78
CA ASP A 266 21.40 10.10 22.95
C ASP A 266 22.79 10.18 23.61
N PRO A 267 22.88 10.44 24.93
CA PRO A 267 24.16 10.46 25.65
C PRO A 267 25.00 9.18 25.48
N CYS A 268 24.36 8.01 25.41
CA CYS A 268 25.05 6.72 25.28
C CYS A 268 25.76 6.62 23.92
N VAL A 269 25.10 7.02 22.83
CA VAL A 269 25.71 7.04 21.49
C VAL A 269 26.79 8.10 21.40
N LYS A 270 26.53 9.29 21.95
CA LYS A 270 27.48 10.41 21.94
C LYS A 270 28.82 10.06 22.58
N LEU A 271 28.86 9.18 23.59
CA LEU A 271 30.09 8.75 24.25
C LEU A 271 30.97 7.83 23.38
N HIS A 272 30.39 7.20 22.35
CA HIS A 272 31.06 6.21 21.51
C HIS A 272 31.28 6.70 20.07
N VAL A 273 30.99 7.97 19.76
CA VAL A 273 31.03 8.51 18.39
C VAL A 273 31.86 9.80 18.33
N GLU A 274 32.97 9.73 17.61
CA GLU A 274 33.97 10.80 17.44
C GLU A 274 33.59 11.84 16.37
N GLY A 275 32.62 11.50 15.52
CA GLY A 275 32.08 12.41 14.52
C GLY A 275 30.97 11.82 13.68
N VAL A 276 30.14 12.71 13.12
CA VAL A 276 29.00 12.35 12.27
C VAL A 276 29.14 13.02 10.90
N VAL A 277 29.02 12.26 9.82
CA VAL A 277 28.97 12.76 8.44
C VAL A 277 27.55 12.61 7.91
N LEU A 278 26.97 13.70 7.42
CA LEU A 278 25.61 13.76 6.90
C LEU A 278 25.62 14.19 5.44
N THR A 279 24.98 13.43 4.56
CA THR A 279 24.75 13.83 3.15
C THR A 279 23.25 14.01 2.90
N SER A 280 22.86 15.20 2.43
CA SER A 280 21.47 15.59 2.15
C SER A 280 20.46 15.13 3.21
N PRO A 281 20.70 15.41 4.52
CA PRO A 281 19.95 14.76 5.60
C PRO A 281 18.50 15.24 5.69
N ALA A 282 17.57 14.32 5.99
CA ALA A 282 16.13 14.56 6.08
C ALA A 282 15.68 15.32 7.35
N ILE A 283 16.38 16.41 7.68
CA ILE A 283 16.11 17.31 8.82
C ILE A 283 14.80 18.07 8.59
N HIS A 284 14.56 18.52 7.36
CA HIS A 284 13.29 19.09 6.94
C HIS A 284 12.90 18.49 5.60
N VAL A 285 11.72 17.85 5.59
CA VAL A 285 11.05 17.33 4.40
C VAL A 285 9.71 18.05 4.30
N GLN A 286 9.45 18.69 3.16
CA GLN A 286 8.15 19.30 2.91
C GLN A 286 7.23 18.30 2.24
N PRO A 287 6.07 17.96 2.83
CA PRO A 287 5.08 17.19 2.11
C PRO A 287 4.42 18.08 1.04
N SER A 288 3.99 17.46 -0.06
CA SER A 288 3.39 18.14 -1.22
C SER A 288 2.13 18.98 -0.92
N HIS A 289 1.51 18.81 0.26
CA HIS A 289 0.46 19.70 0.72
C HIS A 289 0.48 19.83 2.26
N PRO A 290 0.23 21.03 2.85
CA PRO A 290 0.24 21.23 4.30
C PRO A 290 -0.69 20.29 5.08
N ILE A 291 -1.83 19.91 4.48
CA ILE A 291 -2.80 18.98 5.09
C ILE A 291 -2.18 17.63 5.46
N ILE A 292 -1.14 17.19 4.75
CA ILE A 292 -0.46 15.91 4.98
C ILE A 292 0.14 15.86 6.39
N LYS A 293 0.66 16.98 6.92
CA LYS A 293 1.16 17.05 8.30
C LYS A 293 0.08 16.80 9.36
N VAL A 294 -1.18 17.02 9.02
CA VAL A 294 -2.35 16.85 9.91
C VAL A 294 -2.97 15.46 9.74
N VAL A 295 -3.05 14.93 8.52
CA VAL A 295 -3.68 13.62 8.24
C VAL A 295 -2.74 12.44 8.40
N ALA A 296 -1.44 12.60 8.17
CA ALA A 296 -0.48 11.51 8.22
C ALA A 296 -0.49 10.76 9.57
N PRO A 297 -0.55 11.41 10.76
CA PRO A 297 -0.58 10.69 12.02
C PRO A 297 -1.78 9.75 12.15
N ILE A 298 -2.98 10.25 11.80
CA ILE A 298 -4.25 9.50 11.89
C ILE A 298 -4.26 8.36 10.88
N PHE A 299 -3.95 8.66 9.61
CA PHE A 299 -3.98 7.66 8.54
C PHE A 299 -2.85 6.61 8.71
N SER A 300 -1.74 6.96 9.37
CA SER A 300 -0.68 6.01 9.73
C SER A 300 -1.14 4.91 10.71
N VAL A 301 -2.20 5.15 11.48
CA VAL A 301 -2.79 4.16 12.38
C VAL A 301 -3.88 3.37 11.67
N LEU A 302 -4.72 4.04 10.87
CA LEU A 302 -5.87 3.41 10.21
C LEU A 302 -5.50 2.55 8.99
N ALA A 303 -4.49 2.96 8.22
CA ALA A 303 -4.07 2.24 7.01
C ALA A 303 -2.53 2.32 6.81
N PRO A 304 -1.74 1.81 7.78
CA PRO A 304 -0.29 1.98 7.83
C PRO A 304 0.45 1.56 6.56
N LYS A 305 0.08 0.40 6.00
CA LYS A 305 0.73 -0.21 4.83
C LYS A 305 0.26 0.37 3.48
N TYR A 306 -0.73 1.28 3.46
CA TYR A 306 -1.26 1.85 2.23
C TYR A 306 -0.20 2.67 1.48
N ARG A 307 -0.09 2.48 0.16
CA ARG A 307 0.87 3.15 -0.72
C ARG A 307 0.23 4.42 -1.29
N VAL A 308 0.77 5.60 -1.00
CA VAL A 308 0.22 6.86 -1.52
C VAL A 308 0.65 7.02 -2.97
N SER A 309 -0.25 6.70 -3.91
CA SER A 309 -0.02 6.88 -5.35
C SER A 309 0.20 8.36 -5.69
N ALA A 310 1.46 8.79 -5.69
CA ALA A 310 1.88 10.05 -6.29
C ALA A 310 1.80 9.92 -7.81
N LEU A 311 1.31 10.97 -8.48
CA LEU A 311 0.95 10.98 -9.90
C LEU A 311 2.16 11.02 -10.86
N HIS A 312 3.33 10.54 -10.42
CA HIS A 312 4.57 10.43 -11.18
C HIS A 312 5.21 9.06 -10.90
N LYS A 313 5.26 8.18 -11.91
CA LYS A 313 5.86 6.83 -11.81
C LYS A 313 7.39 6.85 -11.64
N ARG A 314 8.03 8.03 -11.78
CA ARG A 314 9.42 8.32 -11.46
C ARG A 314 9.43 9.69 -10.78
N GLY A 315 10.00 9.78 -9.58
CA GLY A 315 10.11 11.05 -8.84
C GLY A 315 11.03 12.06 -9.55
N PRO A 316 11.20 13.28 -9.00
CA PRO A 316 12.23 14.18 -9.50
C PRO A 316 13.62 13.49 -9.45
N PRO A 317 14.52 13.77 -10.41
CA PRO A 317 15.83 13.14 -10.45
C PRO A 317 16.62 13.46 -9.18
N VAL A 318 17.29 12.44 -8.66
CA VAL A 318 18.06 12.51 -7.40
C VAL A 318 19.56 12.67 -7.60
N SER A 319 20.07 12.43 -8.81
CA SER A 319 21.45 12.68 -9.27
C SER A 319 21.40 13.19 -10.72
N ARG A 320 22.44 13.93 -11.14
CA ARG A 320 22.60 14.37 -12.54
C ARG A 320 23.15 13.25 -13.44
N ASP A 321 23.72 12.18 -12.88
CA ASP A 321 24.23 11.02 -13.62
C ASP A 321 23.06 10.10 -14.05
N PRO A 322 22.78 9.95 -15.36
CA PRO A 322 21.69 9.12 -15.85
C PRO A 322 21.91 7.62 -15.63
N GLU A 323 23.16 7.16 -15.60
CA GLU A 323 23.45 5.76 -15.28
C GLU A 323 23.23 5.53 -13.79
N ALA A 324 23.68 6.41 -12.89
CA ALA A 324 23.37 6.31 -11.46
C ALA A 324 21.86 6.22 -11.17
N LEU A 325 21.03 7.01 -11.87
CA LEU A 325 19.56 6.92 -11.78
C LEU A 325 19.05 5.57 -12.28
N LYS A 326 19.54 5.09 -13.43
CA LYS A 326 19.16 3.80 -14.01
C LYS A 326 19.52 2.63 -13.08
N MET A 327 20.72 2.64 -12.51
CA MET A 327 21.19 1.65 -11.52
C MET A 327 20.32 1.66 -10.25
N LYS A 328 19.92 2.84 -9.76
CA LYS A 328 19.03 2.99 -8.58
C LYS A 328 17.62 2.44 -8.84
N TYR A 329 17.04 2.74 -10.01
CA TYR A 329 15.63 2.39 -10.31
C TYR A 329 15.44 1.01 -10.97
N SER A 330 16.51 0.31 -11.36
CA SER A 330 16.46 -1.08 -11.84
C SER A 330 16.70 -2.13 -10.76
N ASP A 331 17.20 -1.74 -9.57
CA ASP A 331 17.51 -2.72 -8.51
C ASP A 331 16.23 -3.17 -7.74
N PRO A 332 15.82 -4.45 -7.79
CA PRO A 332 14.70 -4.98 -7.01
C PRO A 332 14.88 -4.85 -5.47
N LEU A 333 16.10 -4.69 -4.95
CA LEU A 333 16.32 -4.45 -3.53
C LEU A 333 15.97 -3.01 -3.12
N VAL A 334 15.91 -2.09 -4.07
CA VAL A 334 15.42 -0.72 -3.90
C VAL A 334 13.90 -0.68 -4.07
N TYR A 335 13.18 -0.24 -3.03
CA TYR A 335 11.73 -0.04 -3.15
C TYR A 335 11.43 1.18 -4.03
N THR A 336 11.04 0.94 -5.28
CA THR A 336 10.68 1.99 -6.26
C THR A 336 9.19 2.36 -6.25
N GLY A 337 8.37 1.66 -5.47
CA GLY A 337 6.94 1.93 -5.36
C GLY A 337 6.59 3.21 -4.59
N PRO A 338 5.31 3.59 -4.54
CA PRO A 338 4.88 4.80 -3.84
C PRO A 338 5.08 4.67 -2.32
N ILE A 339 5.52 5.76 -1.67
CA ILE A 339 5.80 5.79 -0.23
C ILE A 339 4.54 5.40 0.56
N ARG A 340 4.71 4.51 1.55
CA ARG A 340 3.60 4.08 2.41
C ARG A 340 3.29 5.12 3.47
N VAL A 341 2.02 5.25 3.85
CA VAL A 341 1.57 6.33 4.75
C VAL A 341 2.27 6.28 6.10
N ARG A 342 2.47 5.09 6.69
CA ARG A 342 3.22 5.00 7.96
C ARG A 342 4.66 5.47 7.81
N THR A 343 5.37 5.01 6.79
CA THR A 343 6.73 5.42 6.46
C THR A 343 6.82 6.95 6.30
N GLY A 344 5.94 7.54 5.51
CA GLY A 344 5.87 9.00 5.29
C GLY A 344 5.54 9.78 6.56
N ASN A 345 4.63 9.27 7.40
CA ASN A 345 4.31 9.89 8.70
C ASN A 345 5.52 9.87 9.65
N GLU A 346 6.23 8.76 9.74
CA GLU A 346 7.39 8.65 10.62
C GLU A 346 8.53 9.57 10.13
N ILE A 347 8.74 9.74 8.82
CA ILE A 347 9.68 10.74 8.27
C ILE A 347 9.31 12.17 8.71
N LEU A 348 8.02 12.54 8.63
CA LEU A 348 7.56 13.84 9.12
C LEU A 348 7.75 13.98 10.65
N ARG A 349 7.58 12.89 11.41
CA ARG A 349 7.79 12.84 12.87
C ARG A 349 9.26 13.01 13.25
N ILE A 350 10.20 12.31 12.61
CA ILE A 350 11.64 12.46 12.90
C ILE A 350 12.16 13.84 12.47
N SER A 351 11.74 14.33 11.29
CA SER A 351 12.04 15.68 10.80
C SER A 351 11.54 16.76 11.77
N SER A 352 10.30 16.63 12.26
CA SER A 352 9.76 17.54 13.27
C SER A 352 10.44 17.42 14.64
N TYR A 353 10.93 16.25 15.01
CA TYR A 353 11.73 16.06 16.23
C TYR A 353 13.08 16.75 16.10
N LEU A 354 13.82 16.50 15.01
CA LEU A 354 15.15 17.06 14.78
C LEU A 354 15.12 18.59 14.74
N GLN A 355 14.18 19.19 14.01
CA GLN A 355 14.05 20.66 13.95
C GLN A 355 13.83 21.34 15.30
N ARG A 356 13.20 20.65 16.27
CA ARG A 356 13.03 21.15 17.64
C ARG A 356 14.25 20.93 18.54
N ASN A 357 15.19 20.09 18.11
CA ASN A 357 16.34 19.62 18.91
C ASN A 357 17.70 19.94 18.29
N LEU A 358 17.77 20.72 17.20
CA LEU A 358 19.04 21.05 16.51
C LEU A 358 20.10 21.62 17.45
N SER A 359 19.71 22.47 18.41
CA SER A 359 20.61 23.04 19.41
C SER A 359 21.26 22.02 20.34
N ARG A 360 20.61 20.87 20.57
CA ARG A 360 21.16 19.79 21.42
C ARG A 360 22.26 18.98 20.72
N VAL A 361 22.42 19.12 19.40
CA VAL A 361 23.48 18.45 18.64
C VAL A 361 24.82 19.02 19.08
N THR A 362 25.62 18.19 19.75
CA THR A 362 26.93 18.55 20.33
C THR A 362 28.07 17.64 19.90
N VAL A 363 27.78 16.53 19.21
CA VAL A 363 28.80 15.71 18.53
C VAL A 363 29.49 16.51 17.42
N PRO A 364 30.77 16.26 17.11
CA PRO A 364 31.40 16.84 15.92
C PRO A 364 30.69 16.37 14.65
N PHE A 365 30.51 17.25 13.65
CA PHE A 365 29.86 16.83 12.41
C PHE A 365 30.31 17.57 11.14
N LEU A 366 30.20 16.88 10.01
CA LEU A 366 30.24 17.43 8.66
C LEU A 366 28.87 17.23 8.03
N VAL A 367 28.26 18.29 7.49
CA VAL A 367 27.04 18.21 6.69
C VAL A 367 27.29 18.69 5.26
N LEU A 368 26.96 17.83 4.30
CA LEU A 368 27.09 18.06 2.86
C LEU A 368 25.70 18.08 2.22
N HIS A 369 25.43 19.02 1.31
CA HIS A 369 24.13 19.14 0.64
C HIS A 369 24.26 19.75 -0.76
N GLY A 370 23.50 19.29 -1.75
CA GLY A 370 23.38 19.95 -3.05
C GLY A 370 22.42 21.15 -2.99
N THR A 371 22.74 22.28 -3.63
CA THR A 371 21.85 23.48 -3.59
C THR A 371 20.57 23.30 -4.40
N ALA A 372 20.52 22.31 -5.30
CA ALA A 372 19.38 21.99 -6.14
C ALA A 372 18.59 20.74 -5.65
N ASP A 373 18.86 20.24 -4.43
CA ASP A 373 18.05 19.17 -3.84
C ASP A 373 16.57 19.61 -3.69
N THR A 374 15.67 18.76 -4.17
CA THR A 374 14.20 18.94 -4.09
C THR A 374 13.53 17.91 -3.17
N ILE A 375 14.28 16.92 -2.66
CA ILE A 375 13.83 15.88 -1.73
C ILE A 375 13.99 16.35 -0.29
N THR A 376 15.17 16.88 0.06
CA THR A 376 15.45 17.49 1.36
C THR A 376 15.83 18.95 1.21
N ASP A 377 15.58 19.74 2.25
CA ASP A 377 15.78 21.20 2.24
C ASP A 377 17.24 21.58 2.60
N PRO A 378 18.04 22.16 1.69
CA PRO A 378 19.42 22.56 1.99
C PRO A 378 19.51 23.61 3.09
N THR A 379 18.50 24.48 3.22
CA THR A 379 18.44 25.48 4.29
C THR A 379 18.23 24.84 5.66
N ALA A 380 17.72 23.62 5.74
CA ALA A 380 17.66 22.86 6.99
C ALA A 380 19.04 22.38 7.45
N SER A 381 19.95 22.09 6.50
CA SER A 381 21.34 21.76 6.81
C SER A 381 22.13 22.99 7.25
N GLN A 382 21.89 24.15 6.64
CA GLN A 382 22.37 25.44 7.15
C GLN A 382 21.82 25.72 8.57
N ARG A 383 20.52 25.50 8.81
CA ARG A 383 19.92 25.64 10.14
C ARG A 383 20.54 24.71 11.18
N LEU A 384 20.87 23.45 10.84
CA LEU A 384 21.64 22.56 11.72
C LEU A 384 23.02 23.15 12.04
N TYR A 385 23.75 23.60 11.02
CA TYR A 385 25.06 24.19 11.20
C TYR A 385 25.02 25.43 12.12
N HIS A 386 24.08 26.34 11.92
CA HIS A 386 23.98 27.54 12.76
C HIS A 386 23.45 27.25 14.17
N ALA A 387 22.38 26.46 14.31
CA ALA A 387 21.69 26.28 15.59
C ALA A 387 22.37 25.30 16.56
N SER A 388 23.16 24.35 16.07
CA SER A 388 23.81 23.32 16.90
C SER A 388 24.86 23.86 17.88
N MET A 389 24.94 23.26 19.07
CA MET A 389 25.95 23.57 20.08
C MET A 389 27.28 22.80 19.90
N SER A 390 27.45 22.07 18.79
CA SER A 390 28.73 21.45 18.45
C SER A 390 29.82 22.50 18.24
N THR A 391 30.94 22.34 18.94
CA THR A 391 32.12 23.21 18.84
C THR A 391 32.97 22.93 17.61
N ASN A 392 32.79 21.76 16.98
CA ASN A 392 33.55 21.35 15.81
C ASN A 392 32.59 20.81 14.74
N LYS A 393 32.13 21.75 13.91
CA LYS A 393 31.11 21.53 12.89
C LYS A 393 31.55 22.13 11.56
N SER A 394 31.17 21.49 10.47
CA SER A 394 31.51 21.91 9.10
C SER A 394 30.31 21.74 8.19
N ILE A 395 30.15 22.64 7.22
CA ILE A 395 29.11 22.56 6.18
C ILE A 395 29.74 22.79 4.81
N LYS A 396 29.38 21.96 3.82
CA LYS A 396 29.72 22.18 2.41
C LYS A 396 28.46 22.08 1.57
N LEU A 397 28.21 23.10 0.76
CA LEU A 397 27.09 23.16 -0.17
C LEU A 397 27.65 23.09 -1.59
N TYR A 398 27.16 22.14 -2.40
CA TYR A 398 27.59 21.95 -3.78
C TYR A 398 26.58 22.59 -4.72
N ASP A 399 27.02 23.56 -5.51
CA ASP A 399 26.09 24.37 -6.30
C ASP A 399 25.58 23.62 -7.54
N GLY A 400 24.25 23.57 -7.72
CA GLY A 400 23.58 22.84 -8.79
C GLY A 400 23.47 21.33 -8.59
N TYR A 401 23.98 20.78 -7.48
CA TYR A 401 23.96 19.34 -7.21
C TYR A 401 22.62 18.95 -6.58
N LEU A 402 22.20 17.69 -6.79
CA LEU A 402 20.92 17.11 -6.36
C LEU A 402 21.08 16.33 -5.04
N HIS A 403 20.17 15.38 -4.79
CA HIS A 403 20.02 14.69 -3.50
C HIS A 403 21.17 13.70 -3.21
N ASP A 404 21.43 12.79 -4.15
CA ASP A 404 22.26 11.61 -4.00
C ASP A 404 23.77 11.95 -4.22
N LEU A 405 24.36 12.76 -3.35
CA LEU A 405 25.71 13.34 -3.55
C LEU A 405 26.81 12.33 -3.92
N LEU A 406 26.91 11.17 -3.26
CA LEU A 406 27.91 10.14 -3.60
C LEU A 406 27.65 9.41 -4.94
N PHE A 407 26.62 9.83 -5.68
CA PHE A 407 26.19 9.30 -6.97
C PHE A 407 26.09 10.38 -8.05
N GLU A 408 26.60 11.59 -7.76
CA GLU A 408 26.81 12.64 -8.76
C GLU A 408 28.02 12.31 -9.66
N PRO A 409 28.16 12.93 -10.84
CA PRO A 409 29.34 12.75 -11.70
C PRO A 409 30.67 13.00 -10.96
N GLU A 410 30.70 13.99 -10.07
CA GLU A 410 31.84 14.42 -9.24
C GLU A 410 31.91 13.69 -7.88
N ARG A 411 31.32 12.48 -7.78
CA ARG A 411 31.28 11.66 -6.54
C ARG A 411 32.62 11.46 -5.85
N ASP A 412 33.72 11.42 -6.61
CA ASP A 412 35.06 11.15 -6.08
C ASP A 412 35.61 12.37 -5.31
N ASP A 413 35.32 13.58 -5.78
CA ASP A 413 35.66 14.82 -5.05
C ASP A 413 34.87 14.91 -3.73
N ILE A 414 33.58 14.57 -3.78
CA ILE A 414 32.70 14.53 -2.60
C ILE A 414 33.19 13.47 -1.59
N ALA A 415 33.59 12.29 -2.07
CA ALA A 415 34.18 11.25 -1.24
C ALA A 415 35.50 11.72 -0.60
N ASN A 416 36.35 12.40 -1.36
CA ASN A 416 37.61 12.98 -0.89
C ASN A 416 37.38 14.07 0.17
N ASP A 417 36.39 14.94 0.04
CA ASP A 417 36.01 15.91 1.08
C ASP A 417 35.65 15.23 2.41
N ILE A 418 34.88 14.13 2.35
CA ILE A 418 34.50 13.34 3.53
C ILE A 418 35.73 12.65 4.14
N ILE A 419 36.56 12.02 3.30
CA ILE A 419 37.81 11.38 3.71
C ILE A 419 38.75 12.36 4.39
N ASN A 420 38.96 13.54 3.80
CA ASN A 420 39.81 14.59 4.36
C ASN A 420 39.32 15.05 5.74
N TRP A 421 38.01 15.21 5.92
CA TRP A 421 37.43 15.56 7.21
C TRP A 421 37.62 14.44 8.26
N LEU A 422 37.37 13.18 7.90
CA LEU A 422 37.56 12.02 8.78
C LEU A 422 39.03 11.86 9.18
N SER A 423 39.96 11.91 8.22
CA SER A 423 41.41 11.83 8.46
C SER A 423 41.90 12.95 9.36
N ALA A 424 41.44 14.19 9.15
CA ALA A 424 41.78 15.30 10.04
C ALA A 424 41.27 15.11 11.48
N ARG A 425 40.20 14.34 11.71
CA ARG A 425 39.77 13.95 13.08
C ARG A 425 40.66 12.87 13.68
N LEU A 426 40.97 11.83 12.91
CA LEU A 426 41.87 10.75 13.34
C LEU A 426 43.22 11.31 13.79
N ASP A 427 43.81 12.20 12.98
CA ASP A 427 45.05 12.91 13.30
C ASP A 427 45.00 13.66 14.64
N VAL A 428 43.88 14.32 14.96
CA VAL A 428 43.70 15.05 16.22
C VAL A 428 43.56 14.08 17.39
N LEU A 429 42.88 12.95 17.22
CA LEU A 429 42.73 11.91 18.25
C LEU A 429 44.07 11.22 18.53
N GLU A 430 44.79 10.78 17.51
CA GLU A 430 46.13 10.18 17.64
C GLU A 430 47.12 11.13 18.34
N ARG A 431 47.14 12.41 17.97
CA ARG A 431 47.97 13.43 18.63
C ARG A 431 47.57 13.66 20.08
N SER A 432 46.28 13.62 20.39
CA SER A 432 45.77 13.78 21.77
C SER A 432 46.22 12.63 22.67
N VAL A 433 46.15 11.39 22.18
CA VAL A 433 46.68 10.21 22.90
C VAL A 433 48.19 10.32 23.10
N LEU A 434 48.94 10.74 22.08
CA LEU A 434 50.39 10.95 22.15
C LEU A 434 50.79 12.09 23.10
N GLN A 435 49.98 13.13 23.26
CA GLN A 435 50.22 14.21 24.23
C GLN A 435 49.88 13.82 25.68
N CYS A 436 49.02 12.83 25.90
CA CYS A 436 48.72 12.31 27.25
C CYS A 436 49.73 11.26 27.76
N LEU A 437 50.48 10.60 26.87
CA LEU A 437 51.49 9.60 27.22
C LEU A 437 52.57 10.10 28.21
N PRO A 438 53.14 11.32 28.07
CA PRO A 438 54.08 11.87 29.05
C PRO A 438 53.50 12.05 30.47
N MET A 439 52.19 12.27 30.62
CA MET A 439 51.54 12.44 31.93
C MET A 439 51.41 11.13 32.72
N PHE A 440 51.39 9.98 32.06
CA PHE A 440 51.31 8.68 32.73
C PHE A 440 52.67 8.13 33.14
N ILE A 441 53.72 8.40 32.35
CA ILE A 441 55.08 7.91 32.61
C ILE A 441 55.69 8.52 33.90
N ASP A 442 55.27 9.73 34.28
CA ASP A 442 55.79 10.43 35.47
C ASP A 442 55.16 9.96 36.80
N LYS A 443 53.97 9.34 36.77
CA LYS A 443 53.31 8.79 37.98
C LYS A 443 53.70 7.34 38.31
N SER A 444 54.31 6.61 37.38
CA SER A 444 54.73 5.21 37.57
C SER A 444 56.10 5.02 38.26
N LYS A 445 56.75 6.08 38.75
CA LYS A 445 58.06 5.99 39.44
C LYS A 445 58.00 5.70 40.95
N SER A 446 56.83 5.37 41.52
CA SER A 446 56.72 5.06 42.95
C SER A 446 55.65 4.00 43.27
N LEU A 447 55.93 2.73 42.94
CA LEU A 447 55.92 1.64 43.94
C LEU A 447 56.59 0.35 43.43
N ALA A 448 57.11 -0.42 44.37
CA ALA A 448 57.85 -1.67 44.20
C ALA A 448 57.09 -2.74 43.36
N ILE A 449 57.70 -3.31 42.33
CA ILE A 449 58.46 -4.59 42.31
C ILE A 449 57.58 -5.85 42.41
N ALA A 450 57.81 -6.71 41.40
CA ALA A 450 57.50 -8.13 41.28
C ALA A 450 56.88 -8.88 42.47
N LEU A 451 55.79 -9.62 42.18
CA LEU A 451 55.59 -10.99 42.64
C LEU A 451 54.56 -11.72 41.77
N LEU A 452 54.80 -13.03 41.57
CA LEU A 452 53.84 -14.08 41.17
C LEU A 452 53.36 -14.12 39.70
N PHE A 453 54.26 -14.66 38.87
CA PHE A 453 53.90 -15.70 37.89
C PHE A 453 53.48 -17.02 38.61
N GLU A 454 52.76 -17.87 37.85
CA GLU A 454 52.58 -19.32 37.99
C GLU A 454 51.65 -19.96 39.05
N LYS A 455 50.87 -20.96 38.56
CA LYS A 455 50.16 -22.05 39.25
C LYS A 455 48.93 -21.59 40.08
N VAL A 456 47.86 -22.38 40.26
CA VAL A 456 47.75 -23.81 40.59
C VAL A 456 46.46 -24.43 39.99
N GLU A 457 46.50 -25.76 39.77
CA GLU A 457 45.42 -26.63 39.28
C GLU A 457 44.65 -27.31 40.45
N ILE A 458 43.62 -28.11 40.14
CA ILE A 458 42.98 -29.15 40.99
C ILE A 458 42.01 -28.70 42.12
N ILE A 459 40.78 -29.24 42.10
CA ILE A 459 40.14 -30.13 43.13
C ILE A 459 38.61 -30.01 43.09
N LEU A 460 37.96 -31.14 42.81
CA LEU A 460 36.58 -31.45 43.16
C LEU A 460 36.60 -32.42 44.37
N PRO A 461 35.69 -32.30 45.35
CA PRO A 461 35.19 -33.52 45.99
C PRO A 461 33.67 -33.54 46.24
N ARG A 462 33.15 -34.77 46.29
CA ARG A 462 31.76 -35.15 46.62
C ARG A 462 31.50 -35.09 48.13
N LEU A 463 30.23 -34.98 48.54
CA LEU A 463 29.57 -35.72 49.65
C LEU A 463 28.02 -35.63 49.41
N VAL A 464 27.21 -36.71 49.38
CA VAL A 464 26.69 -37.56 50.50
C VAL A 464 25.64 -36.77 51.34
N THR A 465 24.39 -37.18 51.61
CA THR A 465 23.73 -38.52 51.62
C THR A 465 22.20 -38.48 51.42
N SER A 466 21.62 -39.66 51.21
CA SER A 466 20.20 -40.09 51.22
C SER A 466 19.23 -39.48 52.26
N LYS A 467 17.92 -39.53 51.93
CA LYS A 467 16.86 -40.05 52.82
C LYS A 467 15.76 -40.78 52.04
N LEU A 468 15.35 -41.96 52.52
CA LEU A 468 14.18 -42.70 52.04
C LEU A 468 12.88 -42.13 52.63
N LEU A 469 11.74 -42.39 51.98
CA LEU A 469 10.62 -43.12 52.62
C LEU A 469 9.58 -43.66 51.60
N HIS A 470 9.06 -44.85 51.92
CA HIS A 470 7.83 -45.53 51.45
C HIS A 470 6.58 -44.58 51.36
N ARG A 471 5.44 -44.87 50.72
CA ARG A 471 4.76 -46.08 50.17
C ARG A 471 3.60 -45.61 49.21
N GLN A 472 2.79 -46.40 48.49
CA GLN A 472 2.61 -47.85 48.26
C GLN A 472 2.00 -48.08 46.83
N GLN A 473 1.87 -49.33 46.39
CA GLN A 473 1.06 -49.75 45.23
C GLN A 473 -0.42 -49.96 45.59
N LEU A 474 -1.30 -50.06 44.58
CA LEU A 474 -2.05 -51.31 44.31
C LEU A 474 -2.60 -51.39 42.86
N HIS A 475 -2.94 -52.60 42.43
CA HIS A 475 -3.16 -52.99 41.03
C HIS A 475 -4.63 -52.94 40.59
N GLY A 476 -4.86 -52.92 39.26
CA GLY A 476 -6.12 -53.30 38.63
C GLY A 476 -5.91 -53.74 37.18
N HIS A 477 -5.87 -55.06 36.93
CA HIS A 477 -5.79 -55.65 35.59
C HIS A 477 -7.19 -55.73 34.94
N GLY A 478 -7.24 -55.59 33.61
CA GLY A 478 -8.42 -55.92 32.78
C GLY A 478 -8.08 -55.73 31.30
N SER A 479 -8.27 -56.75 30.48
CA SER A 479 -7.87 -56.77 29.06
C SER A 479 -9.02 -57.23 28.15
N VAL A 480 -8.82 -57.09 26.82
CA VAL A 480 -9.60 -57.74 25.74
C VAL A 480 -11.02 -57.14 25.54
N SER A 481 -11.58 -56.95 24.34
CA SER A 481 -11.24 -57.41 22.97
C SER A 481 -11.44 -56.35 21.89
N GLU A 482 -10.93 -56.64 20.68
CA GLU A 482 -11.44 -56.13 19.40
C GLU A 482 -12.94 -56.48 19.19
N VAL A 483 -13.62 -55.82 18.24
CA VAL A 483 -14.28 -56.44 17.07
C VAL A 483 -14.58 -55.35 16.02
N SER A 484 -14.46 -55.71 14.76
CA SER A 484 -14.70 -54.90 13.56
C SER A 484 -16.17 -54.79 13.15
N SER A 485 -16.50 -53.77 12.33
CA SER A 485 -17.46 -53.99 11.22
C SER A 485 -17.21 -53.03 10.06
N VAL A 486 -17.05 -53.61 8.87
CA VAL A 486 -17.02 -52.94 7.56
C VAL A 486 -18.39 -53.15 6.92
N VAL A 487 -19.01 -52.10 6.36
CA VAL A 487 -20.01 -52.23 5.27
C VAL A 487 -19.86 -51.06 4.30
N ASP A 488 -20.23 -51.33 3.05
CA ASP A 488 -19.80 -50.67 1.81
C ASP A 488 -20.67 -49.52 1.28
N GLU A 489 -20.20 -48.97 0.16
CA GLU A 489 -20.72 -47.93 -0.73
C GLU A 489 -22.21 -47.96 -1.19
N ASN A 490 -22.59 -46.82 -1.81
CA ASN A 490 -23.53 -46.64 -2.95
C ASN A 490 -25.05 -46.68 -2.72
N LEU A 491 -25.69 -45.50 -2.84
CA LEU A 491 -26.89 -45.19 -3.65
C LEU A 491 -27.25 -43.69 -3.43
N GLY A 492 -27.67 -42.88 -4.40
CA GLY A 492 -27.78 -43.05 -5.84
C GLY A 492 -28.07 -41.71 -6.54
N LYS A 493 -27.74 -41.60 -7.83
CA LYS A 493 -28.00 -40.39 -8.63
C LYS A 493 -29.50 -40.19 -8.84
N ARG A 494 -30.00 -38.95 -8.72
CA ARG A 494 -31.32 -38.52 -9.22
C ARG A 494 -31.15 -37.56 -10.40
N PRO A 495 -32.10 -37.53 -11.36
CA PRO A 495 -31.88 -36.90 -12.66
C PRO A 495 -32.03 -35.37 -12.62
N LEU A 496 -31.37 -34.70 -13.57
CA LEU A 496 -31.62 -33.31 -13.89
C LEU A 496 -33.09 -33.12 -14.30
N ASN A 497 -33.85 -32.43 -13.45
CA ASN A 497 -35.13 -31.87 -13.86
C ASN A 497 -34.85 -30.59 -14.68
N VAL A 498 -35.45 -30.48 -15.86
CA VAL A 498 -35.44 -29.24 -16.64
C VAL A 498 -36.33 -28.24 -15.92
N HIS A 499 -35.75 -27.28 -15.20
CA HIS A 499 -36.51 -26.21 -14.56
C HIS A 499 -37.28 -25.41 -15.61
N LYS A 500 -38.54 -25.10 -15.30
CA LYS A 500 -39.26 -24.01 -15.94
C LYS A 500 -39.00 -22.76 -15.12
N ASP A 501 -38.11 -21.90 -15.62
CA ASP A 501 -37.72 -20.68 -14.92
C ASP A 501 -38.97 -19.82 -14.64
N THR A 502 -39.28 -19.64 -13.35
CA THR A 502 -40.42 -18.85 -12.89
C THR A 502 -39.92 -17.47 -12.49
N PHE A 503 -40.36 -16.45 -13.23
CA PHE A 503 -39.92 -15.08 -13.04
C PHE A 503 -41.01 -14.18 -12.44
N VAL A 504 -40.62 -13.20 -11.64
CA VAL A 504 -41.47 -12.08 -11.19
C VAL A 504 -40.84 -10.75 -11.59
N TYR A 505 -41.64 -9.79 -12.03
CA TYR A 505 -41.16 -8.44 -12.36
C TYR A 505 -41.25 -7.51 -11.15
N ARG A 506 -40.20 -6.71 -10.93
CA ARG A 506 -40.10 -5.69 -9.89
C ARG A 506 -39.76 -4.34 -10.51
N ARG A 507 -40.35 -3.27 -9.96
CA ARG A 507 -40.04 -1.89 -10.37
C ARG A 507 -39.00 -1.28 -9.45
N VAL A 508 -37.81 -1.03 -9.99
CA VAL A 508 -36.67 -0.44 -9.26
C VAL A 508 -36.54 1.04 -9.64
N PHE A 509 -36.73 1.92 -8.66
CA PHE A 509 -36.41 3.34 -8.77
C PHE A 509 -34.94 3.53 -8.34
N ALA A 510 -34.16 4.21 -9.17
CA ALA A 510 -32.81 4.65 -8.83
C ALA A 510 -32.70 6.17 -9.02
N SER A 511 -32.07 6.88 -8.10
CA SER A 511 -31.81 8.31 -8.27
C SER A 511 -30.47 8.71 -7.67
N THR A 512 -29.84 9.70 -8.29
CA THR A 512 -28.62 10.36 -7.81
C THR A 512 -28.84 11.86 -7.64
N TRP A 513 -28.28 12.44 -6.56
CA TRP A 513 -28.27 13.88 -6.36
C TRP A 513 -27.03 14.36 -5.60
N ASN A 514 -26.19 15.16 -6.25
CA ASN A 514 -25.19 15.95 -5.53
C ASN A 514 -25.90 17.13 -4.82
N VAL A 515 -25.84 17.20 -3.49
CA VAL A 515 -26.54 18.22 -2.69
C VAL A 515 -25.62 19.38 -2.25
N GLY A 516 -24.39 19.47 -2.79
CA GLY A 516 -23.53 20.65 -2.65
C GLY A 516 -23.12 21.02 -1.21
N GLY A 517 -23.14 20.05 -0.29
CA GLY A 517 -22.89 20.28 1.14
C GLY A 517 -24.10 20.78 1.93
N ILE A 518 -25.28 20.90 1.31
CA ILE A 518 -26.46 21.52 1.91
C ILE A 518 -27.28 20.47 2.66
N ALA A 519 -27.55 20.75 3.94
CA ALA A 519 -28.44 19.93 4.75
C ALA A 519 -29.91 20.19 4.36
N PRO A 520 -30.77 19.16 4.31
CA PRO A 520 -32.18 19.34 4.01
C PRO A 520 -32.86 20.08 5.16
N SER A 521 -33.84 20.91 4.83
CA SER A 521 -34.77 21.47 5.82
C SER A 521 -35.79 20.41 6.27
N ASP A 522 -36.49 20.65 7.38
CA ASP A 522 -37.48 19.71 7.91
C ASP A 522 -38.80 19.70 7.10
N ASP A 523 -39.01 20.72 6.28
CA ASP A 523 -40.18 20.94 5.41
C ASP A 523 -39.91 20.57 3.92
N LEU A 524 -38.76 19.98 3.61
CA LEU A 524 -38.38 19.62 2.24
C LEU A 524 -39.30 18.51 1.68
N ASP A 525 -40.24 18.88 0.81
CA ASP A 525 -41.15 17.92 0.17
C ASP A 525 -40.41 17.07 -0.88
N LEU A 526 -40.40 15.75 -0.68
CA LEU A 526 -39.80 14.77 -1.59
C LEU A 526 -40.84 14.02 -2.46
N GLU A 527 -42.14 14.32 -2.35
CA GLU A 527 -43.20 13.60 -3.09
C GLU A 527 -42.97 13.58 -4.60
N ASP A 528 -42.64 14.75 -5.18
CA ASP A 528 -42.44 14.92 -6.61
C ASP A 528 -41.20 14.15 -7.09
N TRP A 529 -40.05 14.33 -6.42
CA TRP A 529 -38.80 13.65 -6.77
C TRP A 529 -38.90 12.12 -6.68
N LEU A 530 -39.55 11.58 -5.65
CA LEU A 530 -39.68 10.14 -5.41
C LEU A 530 -40.90 9.50 -6.12
N ASP A 531 -41.70 10.28 -6.86
CA ASP A 531 -42.95 9.86 -7.51
C ASP A 531 -43.85 9.00 -6.58
N THR A 532 -43.99 9.43 -5.33
CA THR A 532 -44.78 8.70 -4.32
C THR A 532 -46.28 8.79 -4.59
N ARG A 533 -46.68 9.72 -5.47
CA ARG A 533 -48.06 9.88 -5.94
C ARG A 533 -48.46 8.72 -6.83
N ALA A 534 -47.61 8.27 -7.75
CA ALA A 534 -47.85 7.05 -8.51
C ALA A 534 -47.73 5.80 -7.63
N ASN A 535 -46.80 5.78 -6.65
CA ASN A 535 -46.56 4.63 -5.75
C ASN A 535 -46.33 3.30 -6.51
N THR A 536 -45.69 3.36 -7.68
CA THR A 536 -45.59 2.21 -8.60
C THR A 536 -44.34 1.36 -8.42
N CYS A 537 -43.37 1.80 -7.60
CA CYS A 537 -42.11 1.10 -7.43
C CYS A 537 -42.12 0.12 -6.25
N ASP A 538 -41.24 -0.87 -6.29
CA ASP A 538 -41.04 -1.92 -5.28
C ASP A 538 -39.79 -1.66 -4.45
N ILE A 539 -38.76 -1.10 -5.08
CA ILE A 539 -37.43 -0.84 -4.55
C ILE A 539 -37.06 0.61 -4.91
N TYR A 540 -36.54 1.36 -3.94
CA TYR A 540 -36.01 2.71 -4.11
C TYR A 540 -34.54 2.74 -3.69
N VAL A 541 -33.68 3.17 -4.60
CA VAL A 541 -32.23 3.32 -4.39
C VAL A 541 -31.85 4.77 -4.58
N LEU A 542 -31.40 5.41 -3.51
CA LEU A 542 -31.15 6.84 -3.46
C LEU A 542 -29.68 7.08 -3.14
N GLY A 543 -28.93 7.53 -4.14
CA GLY A 543 -27.54 7.96 -4.03
C GLY A 543 -27.44 9.48 -3.87
N PHE A 544 -26.56 9.91 -2.99
CA PHE A 544 -26.27 11.31 -2.73
C PHE A 544 -24.78 11.56 -2.78
N GLN A 545 -24.40 12.73 -3.26
CA GLN A 545 -23.02 13.23 -3.21
C GLN A 545 -22.99 14.58 -2.48
N GLU A 546 -21.87 14.87 -1.82
CA GLU A 546 -21.71 16.06 -0.95
C GLU A 546 -22.85 16.22 0.07
N ILE A 547 -23.31 15.13 0.70
CA ILE A 547 -24.32 15.18 1.78
C ILE A 547 -23.87 15.97 3.02
N VAL A 548 -22.58 16.30 3.08
CA VAL A 548 -21.94 17.22 4.02
C VAL A 548 -20.96 18.11 3.25
N PRO A 549 -20.70 19.36 3.68
CA PRO A 549 -19.68 20.20 3.04
C PRO A 549 -18.33 19.49 3.06
N LEU A 550 -17.64 19.39 1.91
CA LEU A 550 -16.36 18.69 1.77
C LEU A 550 -15.16 19.47 2.35
N ASN A 551 -15.32 20.00 3.56
CA ASN A 551 -14.25 20.63 4.34
C ASN A 551 -13.44 19.57 5.12
N ALA A 552 -12.25 19.96 5.59
CA ALA A 552 -11.35 19.05 6.31
C ALA A 552 -12.00 18.38 7.54
N ARG A 553 -12.91 19.06 8.24
CA ARG A 553 -13.62 18.51 9.41
C ARG A 553 -14.52 17.34 9.04
N ASN A 554 -15.22 17.40 7.92
CA ASN A 554 -16.14 16.35 7.50
C ASN A 554 -15.45 15.21 6.71
N VAL A 555 -14.31 15.50 6.07
CA VAL A 555 -13.48 14.51 5.36
C VAL A 555 -12.62 13.68 6.33
N LEU A 556 -12.23 14.23 7.48
CA LEU A 556 -11.22 13.65 8.37
C LEU A 556 -11.67 13.51 9.84
N GLY A 557 -12.76 14.17 10.23
CA GLY A 557 -13.35 14.02 11.57
C GLY A 557 -14.30 12.82 11.66
N PRO A 558 -14.71 12.43 12.88
CA PRO A 558 -15.65 11.33 13.07
C PRO A 558 -16.99 11.64 12.38
N THR A 559 -17.50 10.67 11.61
CA THR A 559 -18.76 10.76 10.88
C THR A 559 -19.93 11.00 11.83
N LYS A 560 -20.48 12.21 11.82
CA LYS A 560 -21.73 12.52 12.53
C LYS A 560 -22.92 11.93 11.77
N SER A 561 -23.49 10.85 12.33
CA SER A 561 -24.65 10.12 11.78
C SER A 561 -25.93 10.96 11.62
N CYS A 562 -25.99 12.17 12.19
CA CYS A 562 -27.22 12.98 12.22
C CYS A 562 -27.76 13.38 10.84
N ILE A 563 -26.90 13.58 9.83
CA ILE A 563 -27.34 14.07 8.51
C ILE A 563 -27.95 12.96 7.64
N SER A 564 -27.33 11.78 7.62
CA SER A 564 -27.85 10.60 6.92
C SER A 564 -29.10 10.05 7.62
N ALA A 565 -29.16 10.13 8.96
CA ALA A 565 -30.40 9.89 9.70
C ALA A 565 -31.52 10.86 9.32
N LYS A 566 -31.23 12.16 9.18
CA LYS A 566 -32.22 13.17 8.75
C LYS A 566 -32.76 12.88 7.34
N TRP A 567 -31.88 12.63 6.37
CA TRP A 567 -32.30 12.23 5.02
C TRP A 567 -33.16 10.96 5.04
N ASN A 568 -32.75 9.93 5.80
CA ASN A 568 -33.56 8.72 5.95
C ASN A 568 -34.95 8.98 6.57
N SER A 569 -35.08 9.92 7.52
CA SER A 569 -36.39 10.29 8.08
C SER A 569 -37.29 10.89 7.00
N LEU A 570 -36.80 11.93 6.29
CA LEU A 570 -37.56 12.61 5.24
C LEU A 570 -37.97 11.66 4.10
N ILE A 571 -37.06 10.77 3.67
CA ILE A 571 -37.35 9.73 2.67
C ILE A 571 -38.43 8.76 3.18
N GLY A 572 -38.27 8.25 4.41
CA GLY A 572 -39.22 7.32 5.02
C GLY A 572 -40.60 7.94 5.27
N GLU A 573 -40.66 9.24 5.57
CA GLU A 573 -41.90 10.00 5.72
C GLU A 573 -42.59 10.23 4.37
N ALA A 574 -41.83 10.57 3.32
CA ALA A 574 -42.36 10.75 1.98
C ALA A 574 -42.90 9.45 1.37
N LEU A 575 -42.14 8.34 1.46
CA LEU A 575 -42.54 7.04 0.93
C LEU A 575 -43.78 6.45 1.64
N ASN A 576 -43.92 6.68 2.96
CA ASN A 576 -45.00 6.10 3.77
C ASN A 576 -46.15 7.10 4.08
N LYS A 577 -46.21 8.23 3.35
CA LYS A 577 -47.15 9.33 3.62
C LYS A 577 -48.63 8.96 3.42
N LYS A 578 -48.92 8.07 2.46
CA LYS A 578 -50.30 7.58 2.18
C LYS A 578 -50.79 6.67 3.30
N GLU A 579 -50.02 5.64 3.66
CA GLU A 579 -50.37 4.69 4.74
C GLU A 579 -50.64 5.39 6.07
N ARG A 580 -49.83 6.39 6.44
CA ARG A 580 -50.07 7.18 7.67
C ARG A 580 -51.41 7.92 7.64
N LYS A 581 -51.84 8.43 6.48
CA LYS A 581 -53.15 9.10 6.32
C LYS A 581 -54.32 8.11 6.35
N GLU A 582 -54.13 6.90 5.83
CA GLU A 582 -55.15 5.85 5.82
C GLU A 582 -55.28 5.19 7.20
N GLY A 583 -54.17 4.83 7.85
CA GLY A 583 -54.16 4.33 9.23
C GLY A 583 -54.74 5.34 10.23
N ALA A 584 -54.45 6.64 10.06
CA ALA A 584 -55.06 7.70 10.88
C ALA A 584 -56.59 7.78 10.71
N LYS A 585 -57.10 7.60 9.47
CA LYS A 585 -58.55 7.55 9.22
C LYS A 585 -59.21 6.33 9.85
N LEU A 586 -58.65 5.12 9.64
CA LEU A 586 -59.16 3.90 10.26
C LEU A 586 -59.19 4.00 11.79
N SER A 587 -58.17 4.61 12.41
CA SER A 587 -58.11 4.82 13.86
C SER A 587 -59.15 5.81 14.42
N GLN A 588 -59.83 6.58 13.56
CA GLN A 588 -60.95 7.45 13.96
C GLN A 588 -62.33 6.79 13.76
N GLU A 589 -62.45 5.77 12.92
CA GLU A 589 -63.70 5.05 12.67
C GLU A 589 -63.85 3.78 13.53
N SER A 590 -62.75 3.22 14.05
CA SER A 590 -62.75 1.97 14.83
C SER A 590 -63.01 2.17 16.33
N THR A 591 -64.17 2.72 16.69
CA THR A 591 -64.79 2.50 18.02
C THR A 591 -66.10 1.75 17.87
N ASN A 592 -66.03 0.46 17.50
CA ASN A 592 -66.89 -0.62 18.04
C ASN A 592 -66.60 -1.98 17.38
N SER A 593 -66.82 -3.04 18.17
CA SER A 593 -66.82 -4.47 17.81
C SER A 593 -65.47 -5.17 17.57
N SER A 594 -65.50 -6.49 17.80
CA SER A 594 -64.35 -7.37 18.04
C SER A 594 -64.29 -8.54 17.03
N ALA A 595 -63.11 -9.18 16.99
CA ALA A 595 -62.77 -10.42 16.29
C ALA A 595 -62.64 -10.35 14.75
N VAL A 596 -61.40 -10.47 14.26
CA VAL A 596 -60.83 -11.72 13.69
C VAL A 596 -59.36 -11.43 13.34
N GLU A 597 -58.43 -12.28 13.77
CA GLU A 597 -57.03 -12.22 13.33
C GLU A 597 -56.90 -12.79 11.91
N GLY A 598 -56.70 -11.92 10.91
CA GLY A 598 -56.45 -12.35 9.52
C GLY A 598 -56.32 -11.19 8.53
N SER A 599 -55.07 -10.89 8.12
CA SER A 599 -54.68 -9.82 7.18
C SER A 599 -54.97 -8.39 7.69
N ILE A 600 -54.15 -7.36 7.45
CA ILE A 600 -53.23 -7.10 6.32
C ILE A 600 -51.85 -6.66 6.87
N HIS A 601 -50.75 -7.29 6.43
CA HIS A 601 -49.41 -6.77 6.67
C HIS A 601 -49.11 -5.60 5.70
N GLY A 602 -49.13 -4.37 6.23
CA GLY A 602 -49.11 -3.11 5.47
C GLY A 602 -48.00 -2.95 4.42
N GLU A 603 -48.33 -2.21 3.36
CA GLU A 603 -47.65 -2.10 2.06
C GLU A 603 -46.37 -1.22 2.06
N GLY A 604 -46.00 -0.68 3.23
CA GLY A 604 -45.02 0.38 3.41
C GLY A 604 -43.57 0.04 3.13
N PHE A 605 -42.77 1.08 2.91
CA PHE A 605 -41.35 1.01 2.62
C PHE A 605 -40.49 1.02 3.88
N ARG A 606 -39.52 0.10 3.93
CA ARG A 606 -38.49 0.02 4.97
C ARG A 606 -37.10 0.19 4.36
N CYS A 607 -36.26 1.02 5.00
CA CYS A 607 -34.83 1.08 4.70
C CYS A 607 -34.18 -0.25 5.11
N ILE A 608 -33.73 -1.04 4.15
CA ILE A 608 -33.00 -2.28 4.43
C ILE A 608 -31.53 -1.99 4.71
N ARG A 609 -30.96 -0.98 4.05
CA ARG A 609 -29.58 -0.57 4.23
C ARG A 609 -29.41 0.89 3.85
N SER A 610 -28.64 1.60 4.66
CA SER A 610 -28.03 2.85 4.22
C SER A 610 -26.60 2.93 4.70
N LYS A 611 -25.76 3.66 3.97
CA LYS A 611 -24.34 3.83 4.27
C LYS A 611 -23.86 5.19 3.80
N GLN A 612 -23.13 5.88 4.67
CA GLN A 612 -22.41 7.10 4.35
C GLN A 612 -20.90 6.84 4.35
N MET A 613 -20.19 7.40 3.37
CA MET A 613 -18.74 7.55 3.33
C MET A 613 -18.43 9.01 3.02
N VAL A 614 -18.06 9.78 4.06
CA VAL A 614 -17.81 11.23 3.98
C VAL A 614 -19.01 11.97 3.35
N GLY A 615 -18.93 12.35 2.08
CA GLY A 615 -19.97 13.06 1.33
C GLY A 615 -20.85 12.16 0.47
N ILE A 616 -20.44 10.92 0.23
CA ILE A 616 -21.22 9.94 -0.54
C ILE A 616 -22.17 9.23 0.42
N PHE A 617 -23.44 9.11 0.07
CA PHE A 617 -24.43 8.39 0.85
C PHE A 617 -25.33 7.57 -0.07
N THR A 618 -25.73 6.40 0.38
CA THR A 618 -26.67 5.53 -0.36
C THR A 618 -27.68 4.96 0.61
N SER A 619 -28.95 4.94 0.21
CA SER A 619 -30.05 4.40 1.00
C SER A 619 -30.95 3.54 0.10
N VAL A 620 -31.24 2.32 0.54
CA VAL A 620 -32.07 1.35 -0.19
C VAL A 620 -33.31 1.04 0.64
N TRP A 621 -34.47 1.31 0.05
CA TRP A 621 -35.79 1.08 0.63
C TRP A 621 -36.55 0.08 -0.21
N VAL A 622 -37.30 -0.81 0.44
CA VAL A 622 -38.11 -1.84 -0.23
C VAL A 622 -39.48 -1.93 0.43
N ARG A 623 -40.49 -2.35 -0.32
CA ARG A 623 -41.80 -2.70 0.26
C ARG A 623 -41.67 -3.79 1.32
N SER A 624 -42.44 -3.67 2.40
CA SER A 624 -42.35 -4.53 3.58
C SER A 624 -42.59 -6.00 3.26
N ASN A 625 -43.48 -6.30 2.29
CA ASN A 625 -43.75 -7.66 1.81
C ASN A 625 -42.58 -8.29 1.03
N LEU A 626 -41.62 -7.51 0.52
CA LEU A 626 -40.43 -8.05 -0.16
C LEU A 626 -39.29 -8.38 0.81
N ARG A 627 -39.33 -7.83 2.02
CA ARG A 627 -38.27 -8.02 3.02
C ARG A 627 -37.94 -9.49 3.33
N PRO A 628 -38.89 -10.44 3.42
CA PRO A 628 -38.59 -11.86 3.68
C PRO A 628 -37.72 -12.51 2.59
N PHE A 629 -37.84 -12.06 1.35
CA PHE A 629 -37.13 -12.62 0.18
C PHE A 629 -35.73 -12.03 -0.03
N ILE A 630 -35.34 -11.02 0.78
CA ILE A 630 -34.04 -10.34 0.67
C ILE A 630 -33.02 -10.92 1.65
N HIS A 631 -31.92 -11.39 1.09
CA HIS A 631 -30.82 -12.03 1.82
C HIS A 631 -29.45 -11.63 1.24
N HIS A 632 -28.37 -12.06 1.90
CA HIS A 632 -26.98 -11.66 1.61
C HIS A 632 -26.77 -10.15 1.39
N LEU A 633 -27.44 -9.32 2.20
CA LEU A 633 -27.35 -7.87 2.17
C LEU A 633 -25.99 -7.39 2.71
N ASP A 634 -25.20 -6.71 1.87
CA ASP A 634 -23.86 -6.26 2.23
C ASP A 634 -23.47 -4.92 1.57
N VAL A 635 -22.38 -4.30 2.04
CA VAL A 635 -21.95 -2.96 1.63
C VAL A 635 -20.43 -2.84 1.58
N SER A 636 -19.94 -2.34 0.45
CA SER A 636 -18.54 -1.97 0.24
C SER A 636 -18.40 -0.45 0.08
N CYS A 637 -17.25 0.11 0.43
CA CYS A 637 -16.97 1.55 0.31
C CYS A 637 -15.54 1.74 -0.19
N ILE A 638 -15.39 2.27 -1.40
CA ILE A 638 -14.08 2.52 -2.01
C ILE A 638 -13.89 4.03 -2.10
N GLY A 639 -13.05 4.60 -1.23
CA GLY A 639 -12.59 5.97 -1.44
C GLY A 639 -11.62 6.03 -2.61
N SER A 640 -11.76 7.03 -3.47
CA SER A 640 -10.85 7.33 -4.59
C SER A 640 -10.38 8.80 -4.61
N GLY A 641 -10.76 9.60 -3.61
CA GLY A 641 -10.52 11.04 -3.57
C GLY A 641 -9.08 11.45 -3.28
N ILE A 642 -8.87 12.28 -2.26
CA ILE A 642 -7.52 12.73 -1.94
C ILE A 642 -6.64 11.48 -1.66
N MET A 643 -5.49 11.39 -2.32
CA MET A 643 -4.56 10.24 -2.31
C MET A 643 -5.11 8.91 -2.89
N GLY A 644 -6.23 8.91 -3.62
CA GLY A 644 -6.82 7.69 -4.18
C GLY A 644 -7.54 6.79 -3.15
N CYS A 645 -7.79 7.31 -1.94
CA CYS A 645 -8.36 6.52 -0.84
C CYS A 645 -9.27 7.29 0.13
N LEU A 646 -9.24 8.63 0.16
CA LEU A 646 -10.18 9.41 0.99
C LEU A 646 -11.58 9.46 0.36
N GLY A 647 -12.61 9.24 1.19
CA GLY A 647 -14.01 9.11 0.75
C GLY A 647 -14.68 10.38 0.22
N ASN A 648 -13.94 11.46 -0.01
CA ASN A 648 -14.46 12.69 -0.62
C ASN A 648 -14.74 12.54 -2.14
N LYS A 649 -14.26 11.45 -2.75
CA LYS A 649 -14.62 10.85 -4.04
C LYS A 649 -14.52 9.32 -3.89
N GLY A 650 -15.06 8.57 -4.85
CA GLY A 650 -15.09 7.11 -4.84
C GLY A 650 -16.50 6.55 -4.97
N SER A 651 -16.81 5.45 -4.28
CA SER A 651 -18.14 4.82 -4.26
C SER A 651 -18.60 4.30 -2.89
N VAL A 652 -19.92 4.21 -2.76
CA VAL A 652 -20.62 3.35 -1.79
C VAL A 652 -21.43 2.34 -2.60
N SER A 653 -21.13 1.06 -2.43
CA SER A 653 -21.77 -0.04 -3.17
C SER A 653 -22.60 -0.89 -2.22
N ILE A 654 -23.89 -1.09 -2.51
CA ILE A 654 -24.81 -1.92 -1.71
C ILE A 654 -25.28 -3.09 -2.55
N ARG A 655 -25.11 -4.32 -2.07
CA ARG A 655 -25.59 -5.53 -2.75
C ARG A 655 -26.55 -6.35 -1.90
N PHE A 656 -27.43 -7.10 -2.55
CA PHE A 656 -28.29 -8.11 -1.93
C PHE A 656 -28.80 -9.10 -2.98
N VAL A 657 -29.29 -10.24 -2.53
CA VAL A 657 -30.06 -11.19 -3.35
C VAL A 657 -31.54 -11.02 -3.01
N LEU A 658 -32.40 -10.97 -4.03
CA LEU A 658 -33.86 -10.92 -3.91
C LEU A 658 -34.46 -12.08 -4.72
N HIS A 659 -35.14 -12.99 -4.02
CA HIS A 659 -35.44 -14.33 -4.55
C HIS A 659 -34.11 -14.99 -4.99
N GLU A 660 -33.95 -15.47 -6.22
CA GLU A 660 -32.68 -16.05 -6.67
C GLU A 660 -31.77 -15.04 -7.42
N THR A 661 -32.20 -13.78 -7.59
CA THR A 661 -31.47 -12.78 -8.40
C THR A 661 -30.64 -11.82 -7.56
N SER A 662 -29.37 -11.65 -7.94
CA SER A 662 -28.41 -10.76 -7.27
C SER A 662 -28.40 -9.34 -7.85
N PHE A 663 -28.43 -8.35 -6.96
CA PHE A 663 -28.40 -6.92 -7.27
C PHE A 663 -27.17 -6.24 -6.68
N CYS A 664 -26.52 -5.37 -7.45
CA CYS A 664 -25.49 -4.45 -6.95
C CYS A 664 -25.77 -3.00 -7.36
N PHE A 665 -25.90 -2.12 -6.37
CA PHE A 665 -26.13 -0.68 -6.56
C PHE A 665 -24.90 0.12 -6.16
N VAL A 666 -24.29 0.82 -7.12
CA VAL A 666 -23.00 1.51 -6.95
C VAL A 666 -23.22 3.02 -7.04
N CYS A 667 -23.17 3.71 -5.91
CA CYS A 667 -23.26 5.17 -5.85
C CYS A 667 -21.87 5.81 -5.92
N CYS A 668 -21.57 6.50 -7.01
CA CYS A 668 -20.26 7.10 -7.29
C CYS A 668 -20.22 8.62 -7.05
N HIS A 669 -19.01 9.12 -6.80
CA HIS A 669 -18.65 10.53 -6.94
C HIS A 669 -17.22 10.60 -7.48
N LEU A 670 -17.03 10.88 -8.77
CA LEU A 670 -15.72 10.78 -9.45
C LEU A 670 -14.96 12.10 -9.51
N ALA A 671 -13.68 12.04 -9.91
CA ALA A 671 -12.77 13.17 -10.07
C ALA A 671 -13.40 14.33 -10.85
N SER A 672 -13.54 15.47 -10.17
CA SER A 672 -14.10 16.68 -10.76
C SER A 672 -13.01 17.47 -11.50
N GLY A 673 -13.40 18.12 -12.60
CA GLY A 673 -12.45 18.79 -13.46
C GLY A 673 -12.92 18.83 -14.92
N GLY A 674 -12.35 19.76 -15.68
CA GLY A 674 -12.64 19.99 -17.10
C GLY A 674 -11.43 20.47 -17.88
N LYS A 675 -10.22 20.24 -17.38
CA LYS A 675 -8.97 20.38 -18.10
C LYS A 675 -8.68 19.11 -18.90
N GLU A 676 -7.80 19.23 -19.87
CA GLU A 676 -7.18 18.10 -20.53
C GLU A 676 -6.50 17.19 -19.49
N GLY A 677 -6.73 15.88 -19.59
CA GLY A 677 -6.32 14.88 -18.59
C GLY A 677 -7.34 14.57 -17.49
N ASP A 678 -8.28 15.46 -17.16
CA ASP A 678 -9.26 15.20 -16.07
C ASP A 678 -10.21 14.02 -16.39
N VAL A 679 -10.44 13.72 -17.68
CA VAL A 679 -11.18 12.53 -18.13
C VAL A 679 -10.48 11.24 -17.75
N LEU A 680 -9.15 11.20 -17.87
CA LEU A 680 -8.36 10.02 -17.51
C LEU A 680 -8.46 9.72 -16.01
N LEU A 681 -8.54 10.76 -15.17
CA LEU A 681 -8.75 10.57 -13.72
C LEU A 681 -10.12 9.94 -13.41
N ARG A 682 -11.19 10.34 -14.10
CA ARG A 682 -12.52 9.71 -13.94
C ARG A 682 -12.56 8.26 -14.43
N ASN A 683 -11.89 7.97 -15.54
CA ASN A 683 -11.74 6.61 -16.04
C ASN A 683 -10.99 5.73 -15.03
N LEU A 684 -9.89 6.26 -14.45
CA LEU A 684 -9.11 5.57 -13.43
C LEU A 684 -9.93 5.36 -12.14
N ASP A 685 -10.71 6.35 -11.69
CA ASP A 685 -11.61 6.18 -10.53
C ASP A 685 -12.60 5.03 -10.75
N ILE A 686 -13.25 4.94 -11.92
CA ILE A 686 -14.19 3.85 -12.21
C ILE A 686 -13.48 2.50 -12.30
N ALA A 687 -12.32 2.42 -12.95
CA ALA A 687 -11.53 1.19 -13.03
C ALA A 687 -11.12 0.70 -11.63
N ASP A 688 -10.68 1.62 -10.78
CA ASP A 688 -10.27 1.36 -9.40
C ASP A 688 -11.45 0.94 -8.50
N ILE A 689 -12.61 1.59 -8.65
CA ILE A 689 -13.86 1.20 -7.97
C ILE A 689 -14.29 -0.21 -8.38
N LEU A 690 -14.30 -0.53 -9.67
CA LEU A 690 -14.70 -1.85 -10.17
C LEU A 690 -13.74 -2.95 -9.71
N ALA A 691 -12.42 -2.69 -9.71
CA ALA A 691 -11.41 -3.65 -9.30
C ALA A 691 -11.37 -3.87 -7.78
N ARG A 692 -11.41 -2.79 -6.97
CA ARG A 692 -11.26 -2.85 -5.51
C ARG A 692 -12.53 -3.18 -4.75
N THR A 693 -13.72 -2.94 -5.33
CA THR A 693 -14.97 -3.33 -4.67
C THR A 693 -14.98 -4.85 -4.47
N TRP A 694 -15.31 -5.26 -3.25
CA TRP A 694 -15.40 -6.65 -2.83
C TRP A 694 -16.51 -6.79 -1.80
N PHE A 695 -17.22 -7.91 -1.85
CA PHE A 695 -18.21 -8.33 -0.88
C PHE A 695 -17.86 -9.75 -0.40
N PRO A 696 -17.58 -9.99 0.90
CA PRO A 696 -17.25 -11.32 1.39
C PRO A 696 -18.36 -12.35 1.10
N GLY A 697 -18.00 -13.44 0.41
CA GLY A 697 -18.76 -14.68 0.38
C GLY A 697 -18.73 -15.40 1.73
N ARG A 698 -19.66 -16.35 1.93
CA ARG A 698 -19.57 -17.36 2.99
C ARG A 698 -19.10 -18.67 2.34
N ALA A 699 -18.18 -19.38 2.99
CA ALA A 699 -17.47 -20.55 2.45
C ALA A 699 -18.33 -21.79 2.09
N THR A 700 -19.65 -21.66 2.01
CA THR A 700 -20.62 -22.73 1.70
C THR A 700 -21.65 -22.35 0.63
N GLN A 701 -21.58 -21.15 0.04
CA GLN A 701 -22.45 -20.72 -1.07
C GLN A 701 -21.67 -19.87 -2.07
N GLU A 702 -21.77 -20.21 -3.36
CA GLU A 702 -21.30 -19.37 -4.46
C GLU A 702 -22.17 -18.10 -4.51
N LEU A 703 -21.58 -16.96 -4.17
CA LEU A 703 -22.22 -15.64 -4.17
C LEU A 703 -21.34 -14.65 -4.93
N PRO A 704 -21.92 -13.72 -5.71
CA PRO A 704 -21.17 -12.65 -6.37
C PRO A 704 -20.28 -11.85 -5.41
N GLU A 705 -18.97 -11.78 -5.70
CA GLU A 705 -17.96 -11.14 -4.83
C GLU A 705 -17.49 -9.78 -5.39
N LYS A 706 -17.46 -9.60 -6.72
CA LYS A 706 -17.23 -8.32 -7.42
C LYS A 706 -18.54 -7.69 -7.89
N ILE A 707 -18.49 -6.39 -8.23
CA ILE A 707 -19.63 -5.65 -8.82
C ILE A 707 -20.17 -6.36 -10.07
N LEU A 708 -19.29 -6.76 -10.98
CA LEU A 708 -19.66 -7.27 -12.30
C LEU A 708 -20.13 -8.73 -12.31
N ASP A 709 -20.00 -9.43 -11.18
CA ASP A 709 -20.44 -10.82 -10.99
C ASP A 709 -21.95 -10.90 -10.67
N HIS A 710 -22.59 -9.77 -10.34
CA HIS A 710 -24.02 -9.72 -10.01
C HIS A 710 -24.87 -9.69 -11.28
N ASP A 711 -26.04 -10.33 -11.24
CA ASP A 711 -26.96 -10.46 -12.36
C ASP A 711 -27.45 -9.10 -12.89
N GLN A 712 -27.70 -8.17 -11.96
CA GLN A 712 -28.24 -6.85 -12.24
C GLN A 712 -27.49 -5.76 -11.45
N VAL A 713 -26.83 -4.87 -12.19
CA VAL A 713 -25.98 -3.81 -11.66
C VAL A 713 -26.51 -2.45 -12.11
N VAL A 714 -26.64 -1.51 -11.17
CA VAL A 714 -26.92 -0.10 -11.46
C VAL A 714 -25.81 0.76 -10.86
N LEU A 715 -25.14 1.54 -11.70
CA LEU A 715 -24.15 2.53 -11.29
C LEU A 715 -24.74 3.91 -11.48
N LEU A 716 -24.82 4.67 -10.39
CA LEU A 716 -25.42 6.00 -10.36
C LEU A 716 -24.48 6.97 -9.63
N GLY A 717 -24.47 8.25 -9.99
CA GLY A 717 -23.64 9.20 -9.26
C GLY A 717 -23.39 10.52 -9.95
N ASP A 718 -22.67 11.39 -9.24
CA ASP A 718 -21.93 12.48 -9.87
C ASP A 718 -20.66 11.90 -10.50
N LEU A 719 -20.79 11.48 -11.75
CA LEU A 719 -19.68 10.93 -12.54
C LEU A 719 -18.77 12.04 -13.09
N ASN A 720 -19.12 13.31 -12.90
CA ASN A 720 -18.30 14.49 -13.17
C ASN A 720 -17.77 14.67 -14.61
N TYR A 721 -18.18 13.84 -15.58
CA TYR A 721 -17.87 14.01 -17.00
C TYR A 721 -18.46 15.31 -17.54
N ARG A 722 -17.74 15.96 -18.47
CA ARG A 722 -18.03 17.31 -18.96
C ARG A 722 -18.28 17.31 -20.46
N ILE A 723 -18.70 18.46 -20.98
CA ILE A 723 -18.87 18.68 -22.42
C ILE A 723 -17.54 19.19 -22.99
N SER A 724 -17.01 18.51 -24.00
CA SER A 724 -15.75 18.85 -24.69
C SER A 724 -15.96 19.91 -25.78
N LEU A 725 -16.46 21.09 -25.41
CA LEU A 725 -16.67 22.22 -26.32
C LEU A 725 -16.17 23.54 -25.70
N GLU A 726 -15.81 24.50 -26.56
CA GLU A 726 -15.46 25.85 -26.15
C GLU A 726 -16.61 26.56 -25.42
N GLU A 727 -16.27 27.48 -24.50
CA GLU A 727 -17.26 28.22 -23.68
C GLU A 727 -18.31 28.93 -24.56
N ALA A 728 -17.87 29.64 -25.60
CA ALA A 728 -18.77 30.42 -26.46
C ALA A 728 -19.77 29.54 -27.22
N LYS A 729 -19.31 28.42 -27.79
CA LYS A 729 -20.15 27.45 -28.51
C LYS A 729 -21.11 26.74 -27.54
N THR A 730 -20.62 26.29 -26.40
CA THR A 730 -21.43 25.68 -25.33
C THR A 730 -22.53 26.63 -24.85
N ARG A 731 -22.17 27.90 -24.58
CA ARG A 731 -23.11 28.96 -24.17
C ARG A 731 -24.21 29.19 -25.21
N SER A 732 -23.85 29.21 -26.49
CA SER A 732 -24.81 29.35 -27.59
C SER A 732 -25.80 28.19 -27.66
N LEU A 733 -25.29 26.95 -27.64
CA LEU A 733 -26.11 25.74 -27.71
C LEU A 733 -27.03 25.59 -26.49
N VAL A 734 -26.55 25.91 -25.28
CA VAL A 734 -27.36 25.90 -24.05
C VAL A 734 -28.48 26.95 -24.11
N LYS A 735 -28.21 28.17 -24.61
CA LYS A 735 -29.25 29.19 -24.84
C LYS A 735 -30.29 28.73 -25.86
N ALA A 736 -29.86 28.05 -26.92
CA ALA A 736 -30.73 27.49 -27.95
C ALA A 736 -31.44 26.17 -27.52
N LYS A 737 -31.16 25.65 -26.32
CA LYS A 737 -31.62 24.34 -25.83
C LYS A 737 -31.30 23.17 -26.77
N ASN A 738 -30.22 23.29 -27.56
CA ASN A 738 -29.82 22.25 -28.51
C ASN A 738 -28.97 21.19 -27.80
N TRP A 739 -29.65 20.28 -27.10
CA TRP A 739 -29.03 19.21 -26.31
C TRP A 739 -28.33 18.16 -27.16
N ALA A 740 -28.80 17.91 -28.40
CA ALA A 740 -28.21 16.90 -29.29
C ALA A 740 -26.72 17.16 -29.57
N ILE A 741 -26.39 18.37 -30.06
CA ILE A 741 -25.00 18.75 -30.37
C ILE A 741 -24.13 18.80 -29.09
N LEU A 742 -24.73 19.11 -27.94
CA LEU A 742 -24.04 19.09 -26.65
C LEU A 742 -23.73 17.66 -26.18
N LEU A 743 -24.63 16.70 -26.42
CA LEU A 743 -24.43 15.28 -26.11
C LEU A 743 -23.45 14.58 -27.06
N GLU A 744 -23.38 14.97 -28.34
CA GLU A 744 -22.33 14.54 -29.28
C GLU A 744 -20.91 14.85 -28.75
N ASN A 745 -20.78 15.80 -27.83
CA ASN A 745 -19.54 16.24 -27.21
C ASN A 745 -19.48 15.92 -25.71
N ASP A 746 -20.40 15.09 -25.19
CA ASP A 746 -20.36 14.60 -23.81
C ASP A 746 -19.23 13.58 -23.62
N GLN A 747 -18.36 13.82 -22.64
CA GLN A 747 -17.20 12.95 -22.42
C GLN A 747 -17.61 11.52 -22.05
N LEU A 748 -18.70 11.30 -21.30
CA LEU A 748 -19.10 9.94 -20.94
C LEU A 748 -19.61 9.17 -22.16
N LEU A 749 -20.43 9.78 -23.00
CA LEU A 749 -20.88 9.14 -24.26
C LEU A 749 -19.71 8.86 -25.21
N PHE A 750 -18.69 9.73 -25.25
CA PHE A 750 -17.45 9.45 -25.97
C PHE A 750 -16.67 8.25 -25.39
N GLU A 751 -16.56 8.15 -24.06
CA GLU A 751 -15.93 6.99 -23.39
C GLU A 751 -16.70 5.68 -23.64
N PHE A 752 -18.03 5.74 -23.65
CA PHE A 752 -18.91 4.62 -24.03
C PHE A 752 -18.63 4.12 -25.45
N SER A 753 -18.54 5.03 -26.44
CA SER A 753 -18.31 4.65 -27.83
C SER A 753 -16.97 3.94 -28.08
N ARG A 754 -16.02 4.05 -27.15
CA ARG A 754 -14.70 3.41 -27.21
C ARG A 754 -14.62 2.06 -26.47
N GLY A 755 -15.71 1.58 -25.87
CA GLY A 755 -15.77 0.23 -25.27
C GLY A 755 -14.74 -0.05 -24.18
N ARG A 756 -14.35 0.97 -23.39
CA ARG A 756 -13.36 0.82 -22.30
C ARG A 756 -14.00 0.22 -21.04
N HIS A 757 -13.85 0.86 -19.88
CA HIS A 757 -14.44 0.41 -18.61
C HIS A 757 -15.98 0.34 -18.60
N PHE A 758 -16.63 0.83 -19.66
CA PHE A 758 -18.07 0.81 -19.90
C PHE A 758 -18.53 -0.32 -20.84
N GLU A 759 -17.68 -1.29 -21.18
CA GLU A 759 -18.12 -2.46 -21.96
C GLU A 759 -19.27 -3.21 -21.27
N GLY A 760 -20.33 -3.50 -22.03
CA GLY A 760 -21.56 -4.14 -21.53
C GLY A 760 -22.46 -3.26 -20.66
N TRP A 761 -22.11 -1.99 -20.41
CA TRP A 761 -22.99 -1.03 -19.76
C TRP A 761 -23.94 -0.35 -20.75
N GLN A 762 -25.05 0.18 -20.23
CA GLN A 762 -26.08 0.89 -20.97
C GLN A 762 -26.45 2.19 -20.25
N GLU A 763 -26.84 3.21 -21.02
CA GLU A 763 -27.44 4.46 -20.52
C GLU A 763 -28.70 4.77 -21.34
N GLY A 764 -29.67 5.44 -20.71
CA GLY A 764 -30.90 5.88 -21.38
C GLY A 764 -30.67 7.09 -22.27
N LEU A 765 -31.60 7.31 -23.21
CA LEU A 765 -31.60 8.53 -24.01
C LEU A 765 -31.78 9.76 -23.10
N ILE A 766 -30.77 10.61 -23.01
CA ILE A 766 -30.82 11.87 -22.27
C ILE A 766 -31.67 12.87 -23.05
N THR A 767 -32.87 13.16 -22.56
CA THR A 767 -33.81 14.15 -23.14
C THR A 767 -33.89 15.43 -22.32
N PHE A 768 -33.20 15.49 -21.18
CA PHE A 768 -33.22 16.58 -20.20
C PHE A 768 -31.97 17.48 -20.28
N SER A 769 -32.09 18.71 -19.75
CA SER A 769 -31.01 19.69 -19.75
C SER A 769 -29.83 19.29 -18.83
N PRO A 770 -28.60 19.81 -19.08
CA PRO A 770 -27.44 19.61 -18.21
C PRO A 770 -27.74 19.84 -16.72
N THR A 771 -27.35 18.91 -15.86
CA THR A 771 -27.73 18.93 -14.43
C THR A 771 -26.84 19.81 -13.56
N TYR A 772 -25.68 20.20 -14.06
CA TYR A 772 -24.67 21.05 -13.41
C TYR A 772 -24.26 22.17 -14.38
N LYS A 773 -23.78 23.36 -13.97
CA LYS A 773 -23.75 23.95 -12.62
C LYS A 773 -24.76 25.10 -12.56
N TYR A 774 -25.69 25.03 -11.63
CA TYR A 774 -26.68 26.09 -11.38
C TYR A 774 -26.18 27.12 -10.35
N HIS A 775 -26.87 28.25 -10.24
CA HIS A 775 -26.89 29.03 -9.01
C HIS A 775 -27.86 28.38 -8.01
N HIS A 776 -27.53 28.39 -6.72
CA HIS A 776 -28.43 27.91 -5.66
C HIS A 776 -29.79 28.63 -5.72
N ASN A 777 -30.87 27.91 -5.48
CA ASN A 777 -32.26 28.40 -5.53
C ASN A 777 -32.68 29.04 -6.86
N SER A 778 -31.98 28.75 -7.97
CA SER A 778 -32.21 29.36 -9.28
C SER A 778 -32.09 28.36 -10.42
N ASP A 779 -32.87 28.53 -11.49
CA ASP A 779 -32.78 27.75 -12.73
C ASP A 779 -31.79 28.36 -13.75
N GLN A 780 -31.03 29.38 -13.35
CA GLN A 780 -29.94 29.93 -14.14
C GLN A 780 -28.65 29.16 -13.88
N TYR A 781 -27.95 28.79 -14.94
CA TYR A 781 -26.59 28.25 -14.85
C TYR A 781 -25.62 29.31 -14.33
N TYR A 782 -24.57 28.86 -13.63
CA TYR A 782 -23.59 29.71 -12.93
C TYR A 782 -22.75 30.62 -13.87
N TRP A 783 -22.82 30.41 -15.20
CA TRP A 783 -22.20 31.32 -16.19
C TRP A 783 -23.05 32.55 -16.54
N CYS A 784 -24.32 32.61 -16.13
CA CYS A 784 -25.29 33.58 -16.63
C CYS A 784 -25.07 35.03 -16.17
N PHE A 785 -24.25 35.28 -15.15
CA PHE A 785 -23.89 36.62 -14.69
C PHE A 785 -22.51 37.08 -15.18
N ASP A 786 -22.46 38.23 -15.84
CA ASP A 786 -21.22 38.90 -16.18
C ASP A 786 -20.61 39.60 -14.95
N GLY A 787 -19.75 38.89 -14.22
CA GLY A 787 -18.63 39.49 -13.50
C GLY A 787 -18.60 39.37 -11.98
N VAL A 788 -17.77 38.45 -11.49
CA VAL A 788 -16.90 38.70 -10.33
C VAL A 788 -15.47 38.33 -10.74
N ARG A 789 -14.50 39.25 -10.60
CA ARG A 789 -13.08 38.96 -10.89
C ARG A 789 -12.56 37.97 -9.85
N GLY A 790 -12.21 36.75 -10.29
CA GLY A 790 -11.46 35.77 -9.50
C GLY A 790 -12.08 34.38 -9.37
N GLU A 791 -13.39 34.23 -9.63
CA GLU A 791 -14.05 32.93 -9.51
C GLU A 791 -13.92 32.08 -10.80
N LYS A 792 -13.71 30.76 -10.64
CA LYS A 792 -13.55 29.84 -11.76
C LYS A 792 -14.90 29.55 -12.42
N LYS A 793 -15.15 30.19 -13.56
CA LYS A 793 -16.27 29.86 -14.46
C LYS A 793 -16.33 28.36 -14.75
N ARG A 794 -17.53 27.78 -14.74
CA ARG A 794 -17.79 26.37 -15.08
C ARG A 794 -18.91 26.30 -16.11
N ALA A 795 -18.65 25.66 -17.25
CA ALA A 795 -19.66 25.38 -18.26
C ALA A 795 -20.66 24.32 -17.76
N PRO A 796 -21.91 24.29 -18.28
CA PRO A 796 -22.87 23.26 -17.95
C PRO A 796 -22.43 21.85 -18.41
N ALA A 797 -22.87 20.82 -17.70
CA ALA A 797 -22.58 19.41 -18.01
C ALA A 797 -23.62 18.46 -17.42
N TRP A 798 -23.75 17.26 -18.01
CA TRP A 798 -24.47 16.13 -17.42
C TRP A 798 -23.51 15.34 -16.52
N CYS A 799 -23.22 15.92 -15.35
CA CYS A 799 -22.39 15.30 -14.32
C CYS A 799 -23.09 14.10 -13.64
N ASP A 800 -24.40 14.24 -13.41
CA ASP A 800 -25.23 13.30 -12.66
C ASP A 800 -25.83 12.26 -13.62
N ARG A 801 -25.50 10.97 -13.45
CA ARG A 801 -25.81 9.91 -14.44
C ARG A 801 -26.26 8.62 -13.78
N ILE A 802 -27.00 7.79 -14.53
CA ILE A 802 -27.45 6.45 -14.11
C ILE A 802 -27.25 5.47 -15.28
N LEU A 803 -26.33 4.52 -15.07
CA LEU A 803 -25.93 3.46 -15.97
C LEU A 803 -26.40 2.11 -15.42
N TRP A 804 -26.61 1.12 -16.28
CA TRP A 804 -26.91 -0.25 -15.85
C TRP A 804 -26.22 -1.31 -16.69
N ARG A 805 -26.10 -2.51 -16.13
CA ARG A 805 -25.58 -3.73 -16.77
C ARG A 805 -26.31 -4.94 -16.18
N GLY A 806 -26.53 -5.98 -16.98
CA GLY A 806 -27.20 -7.20 -16.53
C GLY A 806 -28.33 -7.67 -17.45
N LYS A 807 -28.66 -8.95 -17.39
CA LYS A 807 -29.85 -9.52 -18.07
C LYS A 807 -31.08 -9.28 -17.19
N GLY A 808 -32.25 -9.16 -17.80
CA GLY A 808 -33.52 -8.96 -17.08
C GLY A 808 -33.76 -7.53 -16.55
N LEU A 809 -32.77 -6.63 -16.62
CA LEU A 809 -32.91 -5.23 -16.20
C LEU A 809 -33.11 -4.31 -17.40
N LYS A 810 -34.27 -3.64 -17.47
CA LYS A 810 -34.63 -2.70 -18.55
C LYS A 810 -35.04 -1.36 -17.99
N GLN A 811 -34.34 -0.29 -18.37
CA GLN A 811 -34.75 1.08 -18.03
C GLN A 811 -36.04 1.45 -18.80
N VAL A 812 -36.99 2.08 -18.11
CA VAL A 812 -38.29 2.53 -18.66
C VAL A 812 -38.50 4.05 -18.55
N GLN A 813 -37.73 4.73 -17.71
CA GLN A 813 -37.80 6.18 -17.49
C GLN A 813 -36.40 6.69 -17.13
N TYR A 814 -36.01 7.87 -17.63
CA TYR A 814 -34.75 8.55 -17.29
C TYR A 814 -34.90 10.06 -17.44
N GLU A 815 -34.83 10.80 -16.34
CA GLU A 815 -35.19 12.23 -16.29
C GLU A 815 -34.56 12.97 -15.09
N THR A 816 -34.70 14.30 -15.08
CA THR A 816 -34.27 15.17 -13.96
C THR A 816 -35.47 15.87 -13.32
N CYS A 817 -35.38 16.21 -12.03
CA CYS A 817 -36.44 16.92 -11.31
C CYS A 817 -36.02 18.36 -10.97
N ASN A 818 -36.98 19.30 -10.92
CA ASN A 818 -36.72 20.74 -10.76
C ASN A 818 -36.45 21.18 -9.31
N TYR A 819 -35.61 20.45 -8.59
CA TYR A 819 -35.22 20.79 -7.21
C TYR A 819 -34.03 21.77 -7.22
N ARG A 820 -34.22 22.93 -6.58
CA ARG A 820 -33.26 24.06 -6.63
C ARG A 820 -32.31 24.16 -5.44
N LEU A 821 -32.37 23.20 -4.51
CA LEU A 821 -31.58 23.20 -3.26
C LEU A 821 -30.07 23.30 -3.52
N SER A 822 -29.58 22.62 -4.55
CA SER A 822 -28.17 22.47 -4.92
C SER A 822 -27.85 23.16 -6.25
N ASP A 823 -26.55 23.34 -6.52
CA ASP A 823 -26.06 23.70 -7.85
C ASP A 823 -26.07 22.51 -8.84
N HIS A 824 -26.45 21.31 -8.39
CA HIS A 824 -26.88 20.18 -9.22
C HIS A 824 -28.40 19.95 -9.16
N ARG A 825 -28.96 19.36 -10.22
CA ARG A 825 -30.32 18.82 -10.27
C ARG A 825 -30.33 17.31 -10.04
N PRO A 826 -31.29 16.76 -9.26
CA PRO A 826 -31.42 15.32 -9.09
C PRO A 826 -31.78 14.64 -10.41
N VAL A 827 -31.23 13.45 -10.64
CA VAL A 827 -31.54 12.59 -11.79
C VAL A 827 -32.15 11.30 -11.30
N ARG A 828 -33.23 10.83 -11.93
CA ARG A 828 -33.92 9.59 -11.58
C ARG A 828 -34.12 8.70 -12.81
N ALA A 829 -34.14 7.40 -12.55
CA ALA A 829 -34.47 6.37 -13.50
C ALA A 829 -35.39 5.34 -12.85
N VAL A 830 -36.27 4.75 -13.66
CA VAL A 830 -37.08 3.59 -13.26
C VAL A 830 -36.72 2.43 -14.17
N PHE A 831 -36.60 1.25 -13.58
CA PHE A 831 -36.29 0.00 -14.27
C PHE A 831 -37.38 -1.05 -14.01
N HIS A 832 -37.63 -1.89 -15.01
CA HIS A 832 -38.24 -3.19 -14.82
C HIS A 832 -37.11 -4.20 -14.64
N ALA A 833 -37.07 -4.85 -13.47
CA ALA A 833 -36.15 -5.92 -13.12
C ALA A 833 -36.91 -7.25 -13.14
N GLN A 834 -36.42 -8.22 -13.91
CA GLN A 834 -36.86 -9.60 -13.84
C GLN A 834 -36.13 -10.28 -12.67
N CYS A 835 -36.85 -10.93 -11.77
CA CYS A 835 -36.29 -11.69 -10.65
C CYS A 835 -36.71 -13.16 -10.76
N ASP A 836 -35.76 -14.05 -10.56
CA ASP A 836 -35.90 -15.50 -10.65
C ASP A 836 -36.39 -16.03 -9.30
N VAL A 837 -37.35 -16.97 -9.30
CA VAL A 837 -38.00 -17.46 -8.06
C VAL A 837 -37.99 -18.98 -8.02
N SER A 838 -37.55 -19.54 -6.89
CA SER A 838 -37.56 -20.98 -6.63
C SER A 838 -38.99 -21.56 -6.52
N GLU A 839 -39.19 -22.74 -7.09
CA GLU A 839 -40.48 -23.47 -7.07
C GLU A 839 -40.86 -23.86 -5.63
N GLY A 840 -41.71 -23.04 -5.01
CA GLY A 840 -42.18 -23.22 -3.63
C GLY A 840 -42.75 -21.95 -2.99
N VAL A 841 -42.45 -20.78 -3.55
CA VAL A 841 -42.78 -19.46 -2.98
C VAL A 841 -44.15 -18.90 -3.44
N GLN A 842 -44.95 -19.66 -4.21
CA GLN A 842 -46.34 -19.29 -4.51
C GLN A 842 -47.32 -19.68 -3.37
N LYS A 843 -47.29 -18.94 -2.26
CA LYS A 843 -48.39 -18.83 -1.29
C LYS A 843 -48.43 -17.42 -0.67
#